data_AF-A0A167X880-F1
#
_entry.id   AF-A0A167X880-F1
#
_cell.length_a   1.000
_cell.length_b   1.000
_cell.length_c   1.000
_cell.angle_alpha   90.00
_cell.angle_beta   90.00
_cell.angle_gamma   90.00
#
_symmetry.space_group_name_H-M   'P 1'
#
loop_
_entity.id
_entity.type
_entity.pdbx_description
1 polymer ?
#
loop_
_entity_poly.entity_id
_entity_poly.type
_entity_poly.pdbx_seq_one_letter_code
_entity_poly.pdbx_strand_id
1 'polypeptide(L)'
;MTNFRMGVTFAGVTLSVLVFLQLIAVFKLDSQPQSPLPGLSSNFNQWKSRANAAAADDIFLVGAGKADVTGPVVEIAFAGYASLDQLGGGLKQRLYSRAFIFADPNKPDETFVYLVLDTLTGDTAVRHGVLEGLTALGGKYARYGEHNVAMTGTHSHSGPGAWMNYLLPQIPALGFDKQSYQAIVDGAILSIIRAHENLVPGRLSFGSIDLEDTNINRSPFSYEHNPDEERARYSANVEKSLSLIRFDRESDNKTAAILTWFPVHGTSMYNNNTLVSGDNKGVAAYLFERSVDGDARFTDDAVIGFSQANVGDTSPNILGAWCEDGSEEMCRYEDSTCGGRNEDCHGRGPFFREKDNGAKSCFEIGRRQYSAAKKLYEEMDTTPIKITGGSAVKSFHVYQDMNGYTFPSPFNSSTLTTCPAALGYSFAAGTTDGPGAFDFTQNVTGPAGRNPLWKIARAVIHQPSKEQQQCQSPKNVLLDIGTLTEPYAWAADIIDIQVLRVGQLFLIISTSEATTMSGRRWKEAIAKGAKDYLSVSDPLVVLGAPSNSYAHYVTTEEEYGAQRYEGGSTLYGPNTLAAYVNLTLTYLPYLGSSLEVAKLPAIQPGPSPPINTNRSLSFIAGVVYDGAPIGKHFGNVTSNPGSGPYGPGDIVKTTFVGANPRNNLHLESTYAAVERKNDYGTWEVVRNDRDWNLVFTWKRTNEILGHSEVTIEWEIEDEYYSIDTTSPPQAGTYRMHYYGDSKNPLGQISPFEGISGTFTVKTS
;
A
#
# COMPACT_ATOMS: atom_id res chain seq x y z
N MET A 1 -69.17 15.63 -4.48
CA MET A 1 -70.19 14.93 -5.29
C MET A 1 -69.73 15.02 -6.74
N THR A 2 -69.37 13.98 -7.50
CA THR A 2 -69.36 12.53 -7.28
C THR A 2 -68.56 11.90 -8.45
N ASN A 3 -67.65 10.96 -8.15
CA ASN A 3 -67.13 9.84 -8.96
C ASN A 3 -66.33 10.13 -10.26
N PHE A 4 -65.01 9.98 -10.39
CA PHE A 4 -64.04 8.92 -9.99
C PHE A 4 -64.02 7.68 -10.91
N ARG A 5 -63.24 7.74 -12.02
CA ARG A 5 -62.08 6.85 -12.34
C ARG A 5 -61.67 6.97 -13.83
N MET A 6 -60.60 7.73 -14.04
CA MET A 6 -59.78 7.77 -15.23
C MET A 6 -58.86 6.54 -15.30
N GLY A 7 -58.68 6.00 -16.50
CA GLY A 7 -57.36 5.91 -17.12
C GLY A 7 -56.43 4.75 -16.73
N VAL A 8 -56.06 4.00 -17.76
CA VAL A 8 -54.80 3.25 -17.91
C VAL A 8 -54.78 1.82 -17.34
N THR A 9 -55.59 0.95 -17.96
CA THR A 9 -55.24 -0.47 -18.13
C THR A 9 -55.45 -0.86 -19.59
N PHE A 10 -54.78 -0.14 -20.50
CA PHE A 10 -54.68 -0.51 -21.91
C PHE A 10 -53.38 0.05 -22.54
N ALA A 11 -52.27 -0.07 -21.81
CA ALA A 11 -50.91 0.22 -22.27
C ALA A 11 -49.91 -0.86 -21.82
N GLY A 12 -50.40 -2.08 -21.49
CA GLY A 12 -49.60 -3.16 -20.92
C GLY A 12 -49.41 -4.38 -21.83
N VAL A 13 -49.96 -4.40 -23.05
CA VAL A 13 -49.90 -5.59 -23.91
C VAL A 13 -49.36 -5.29 -25.32
N THR A 14 -49.16 -4.02 -25.69
CA THR A 14 -48.59 -3.62 -26.99
C THR A 14 -47.13 -3.15 -26.92
N LEU A 15 -46.55 -2.98 -25.73
CA LEU A 15 -45.14 -2.59 -25.57
C LEU A 15 -44.19 -3.79 -25.45
N SER A 16 -44.70 -4.94 -24.99
CA SER A 16 -43.89 -6.16 -24.78
C SER A 16 -43.57 -6.92 -26.08
N VAL A 17 -44.31 -6.65 -27.17
CA VAL A 17 -44.09 -7.28 -28.49
C VAL A 17 -43.12 -6.46 -29.36
N LEU A 18 -42.99 -5.15 -29.13
CA LEU A 18 -42.04 -4.28 -29.83
C LEU A 18 -40.62 -4.38 -29.26
N VAL A 19 -40.46 -4.61 -27.96
CA VAL A 19 -39.15 -4.84 -27.33
C VAL A 19 -38.57 -6.22 -27.68
N PHE A 20 -39.43 -7.24 -27.88
CA PHE A 20 -38.97 -8.59 -28.25
C PHE A 20 -38.61 -8.72 -29.74
N LEU A 21 -39.17 -7.88 -30.62
CA LEU A 21 -38.84 -7.85 -32.06
C LEU A 21 -37.60 -6.99 -32.40
N GLN A 22 -37.21 -6.04 -31.54
CA GLN A 22 -35.93 -5.33 -31.68
C GLN A 22 -34.71 -6.17 -31.24
N LEU A 23 -34.90 -7.13 -30.33
CA LEU A 23 -33.82 -8.04 -29.90
C LEU A 23 -33.45 -9.12 -30.93
N ILE A 24 -34.34 -9.41 -31.90
CA ILE A 24 -34.09 -10.39 -32.97
C ILE A 24 -33.42 -9.74 -34.21
N ALA A 25 -33.53 -8.42 -34.37
CA ALA A 25 -32.86 -7.67 -35.43
C ALA A 25 -31.35 -7.43 -35.18
N VAL A 26 -30.86 -7.70 -33.98
CA VAL A 26 -29.42 -7.59 -33.63
C VAL A 26 -28.65 -8.88 -33.95
N PHE A 27 -29.33 -10.00 -34.23
CA PHE A 27 -28.67 -11.31 -34.34
C PHE A 27 -28.49 -11.91 -35.74
N LYS A 28 -28.89 -11.25 -36.84
CA LYS A 28 -28.66 -11.81 -38.19
C LYS A 28 -28.52 -10.76 -39.29
N LEU A 29 -27.28 -10.42 -39.65
CA LEU A 29 -26.76 -10.00 -40.98
C LEU A 29 -25.39 -9.33 -40.70
N ASP A 30 -24.26 -9.68 -41.28
CA ASP A 30 -23.89 -10.77 -42.18
C ASP A 30 -22.36 -10.87 -42.11
N SER A 31 -21.89 -12.10 -42.24
CA SER A 31 -20.50 -12.51 -42.30
C SER A 31 -20.01 -12.47 -43.76
N GLN A 32 -19.12 -11.53 -44.09
CA GLN A 32 -18.13 -11.71 -45.16
C GLN A 32 -16.81 -10.99 -44.80
N PRO A 33 -15.66 -11.57 -45.19
CA PRO A 33 -14.37 -11.31 -44.58
C PRO A 33 -13.74 -10.02 -45.12
N GLN A 34 -13.50 -9.05 -44.24
CA GLN A 34 -12.52 -8.00 -44.53
C GLN A 34 -11.12 -8.58 -44.32
N SER A 35 -10.38 -8.65 -45.42
CA SER A 35 -8.95 -8.89 -45.48
C SER A 35 -8.17 -8.04 -44.47
N PRO A 36 -7.13 -8.58 -43.81
CA PRO A 36 -6.39 -7.86 -42.79
C PRO A 36 -5.65 -6.67 -43.41
N LEU A 37 -5.97 -5.46 -42.92
CA LEU A 37 -5.04 -4.34 -43.01
C LEU A 37 -3.80 -4.70 -42.15
N PRO A 38 -2.59 -4.60 -42.71
CA PRO A 38 -1.38 -5.00 -42.00
C PRO A 38 -1.01 -3.97 -40.93
N GLY A 39 -0.92 -4.46 -39.69
CA GLY A 39 -0.03 -3.90 -38.66
C GLY A 39 -0.61 -2.81 -37.77
N LEU A 40 -1.16 -3.22 -36.63
CA LEU A 40 -0.83 -2.67 -35.30
C LEU A 40 -1.53 -3.55 -34.24
N SER A 41 -0.74 -4.42 -33.62
CA SER A 41 -1.13 -5.29 -32.51
C SER A 41 -1.62 -4.46 -31.32
N SER A 42 -2.86 -4.70 -30.88
CA SER A 42 -3.35 -4.32 -29.55
C SER A 42 -2.67 -5.22 -28.51
N ASN A 43 -1.52 -4.78 -28.01
CA ASN A 43 -0.72 -5.52 -27.03
C ASN A 43 -1.41 -5.55 -25.65
N PHE A 44 -2.18 -6.61 -25.40
CA PHE A 44 -2.45 -7.09 -24.04
C PHE A 44 -1.19 -7.83 -23.54
N ASN A 45 -0.58 -7.35 -22.46
CA ASN A 45 0.80 -7.62 -22.01
C ASN A 45 1.89 -7.16 -22.99
N GLN A 46 2.41 -5.94 -22.84
CA GLN A 46 3.53 -5.44 -23.66
C GLN A 46 4.81 -6.30 -23.54
N TRP A 47 4.87 -7.18 -22.54
CA TRP A 47 6.02 -8.04 -22.26
C TRP A 47 5.86 -9.48 -22.78
N LYS A 48 4.63 -9.96 -23.07
CA LYS A 48 4.40 -11.37 -23.47
C LYS A 48 5.11 -11.75 -24.76
N SER A 49 5.25 -10.81 -25.69
CA SER A 49 5.97 -11.03 -26.96
C SER A 49 7.50 -11.20 -26.78
N ARG A 50 8.03 -10.96 -25.58
CA ARG A 50 9.47 -11.01 -25.26
C ARG A 50 9.90 -12.32 -24.61
N ALA A 51 8.95 -13.15 -24.16
CA ALA A 51 9.24 -14.50 -23.72
C ALA A 51 9.70 -15.33 -24.93
N ASN A 52 10.82 -16.05 -24.80
CA ASN A 52 11.49 -16.89 -25.82
C ASN A 52 12.60 -16.25 -26.69
N ALA A 53 13.12 -15.06 -26.37
CA ALA A 53 14.42 -14.67 -26.92
C ALA A 53 15.53 -15.51 -26.26
N ALA A 54 16.35 -16.21 -27.04
CA ALA A 54 17.52 -16.94 -26.54
C ALA A 54 18.54 -15.94 -25.97
N ALA A 55 18.43 -15.66 -24.67
CA ALA A 55 19.30 -14.75 -23.94
C ALA A 55 20.23 -15.52 -22.99
N ALA A 56 21.44 -14.99 -22.76
CA ALA A 56 22.38 -15.53 -21.80
C ALA A 56 21.77 -15.53 -20.38
N ASP A 57 22.06 -16.56 -19.61
CA ASP A 57 21.55 -16.77 -18.27
C ASP A 57 22.55 -16.19 -17.25
N ASP A 58 22.45 -14.88 -16.99
CA ASP A 58 23.43 -14.17 -16.17
C ASP A 58 23.21 -14.39 -14.67
N ILE A 59 24.32 -14.30 -13.93
CA ILE A 59 24.35 -14.40 -12.47
C ILE A 59 24.32 -13.02 -11.84
N PHE A 60 23.55 -12.90 -10.76
CA PHE A 60 23.53 -11.77 -9.84
C PHE A 60 23.87 -12.26 -8.43
N LEU A 61 24.31 -11.36 -7.56
CA LEU A 61 24.27 -11.63 -6.12
C LEU A 61 22.94 -11.10 -5.60
N VAL A 62 22.11 -11.98 -5.05
CA VAL A 62 20.76 -11.66 -4.59
C VAL A 62 20.53 -12.14 -3.18
N GLY A 63 19.74 -11.39 -2.41
CA GLY A 63 19.41 -11.74 -1.04
C GLY A 63 18.06 -11.19 -0.66
N ALA A 64 17.34 -11.91 0.21
CA ALA A 64 16.05 -11.46 0.70
C ALA A 64 15.87 -11.75 2.19
N GLY A 65 15.14 -10.88 2.87
CA GLY A 65 14.92 -10.96 4.31
C GLY A 65 13.59 -10.33 4.70
N LYS A 66 12.97 -10.87 5.75
CA LYS A 66 11.69 -10.41 6.30
C LYS A 66 11.83 -10.16 7.79
N ALA A 67 11.20 -9.13 8.32
CA ALA A 67 11.13 -8.86 9.76
C ALA A 67 9.85 -8.09 10.13
N ASP A 68 9.37 -8.27 11.34
CA ASP A 68 8.19 -7.63 11.91
C ASP A 68 8.43 -6.11 12.11
N VAL A 69 7.47 -5.30 11.68
CA VAL A 69 7.43 -3.83 11.86
C VAL A 69 6.15 -3.39 12.57
N THR A 70 5.43 -4.31 13.20
CA THR A 70 4.16 -4.05 13.86
C THR A 70 4.35 -3.10 15.03
N GLY A 71 3.88 -1.86 14.86
CA GLY A 71 3.85 -0.87 15.93
C GLY A 71 2.76 -1.15 16.98
N PRO A 72 2.44 -0.15 17.82
CA PRO A 72 1.35 -0.19 18.79
C PRO A 72 0.01 -0.61 18.17
N VAL A 73 -0.57 -1.72 18.65
CA VAL A 73 -1.86 -2.21 18.10
C VAL A 73 -3.09 -1.61 18.77
N VAL A 74 -2.90 -0.76 19.79
CA VAL A 74 -3.99 -0.07 20.49
C VAL A 74 -3.69 1.40 20.74
N GLU A 75 -4.73 2.21 20.87
CA GLU A 75 -4.68 3.61 21.34
C GLU A 75 -3.76 4.54 20.53
N ILE A 76 -3.37 4.12 19.33
CA ILE A 76 -2.67 4.91 18.33
C ILE A 76 -3.58 4.99 17.10
N ALA A 77 -3.74 6.20 16.57
CA ALA A 77 -4.54 6.41 15.35
C ALA A 77 -3.87 5.70 14.17
N PHE A 78 -4.67 5.13 13.27
CA PHE A 78 -4.13 4.56 12.05
C PHE A 78 -3.70 5.65 11.07
N ALA A 79 -2.66 5.35 10.28
CA ALA A 79 -2.20 6.25 9.23
C ALA A 79 -3.02 6.01 7.95
N GLY A 80 -3.41 7.09 7.27
CA GLY A 80 -4.06 7.01 5.94
C GLY A 80 -5.34 7.84 5.86
N TYR A 81 -6.41 7.38 6.50
CA TYR A 81 -7.73 8.01 6.43
C TYR A 81 -7.83 9.39 7.09
N ALA A 82 -6.82 9.80 7.86
CA ALA A 82 -6.79 11.06 8.61
C ALA A 82 -8.02 11.25 9.54
N SER A 83 -8.53 10.15 10.10
CA SER A 83 -9.67 10.15 11.02
C SER A 83 -9.20 10.06 12.48
N LEU A 84 -9.69 10.97 13.33
CA LEU A 84 -9.44 10.93 14.78
C LEU A 84 -10.15 9.75 15.46
N ASP A 85 -11.23 9.24 14.86
CA ASP A 85 -12.02 8.15 15.42
C ASP A 85 -11.42 6.77 15.08
N GLN A 86 -10.51 6.69 14.11
CA GLN A 86 -9.86 5.45 13.73
C GLN A 86 -8.67 5.14 14.64
N LEU A 87 -9.00 4.71 15.87
CA LEU A 87 -8.04 4.38 16.91
C LEU A 87 -7.82 2.85 16.97
N GLY A 88 -6.56 2.43 17.06
CA GLY A 88 -6.21 1.02 17.22
C GLY A 88 -6.92 0.40 18.43
N GLY A 89 -7.51 -0.78 18.21
CA GLY A 89 -8.19 -1.59 19.22
C GLY A 89 -7.74 -3.06 19.20
N GLY A 90 -6.72 -3.41 18.42
CA GLY A 90 -6.26 -4.78 18.30
C GLY A 90 -5.48 -5.07 17.02
N LEU A 91 -5.29 -6.35 16.77
CA LEU A 91 -4.47 -6.90 15.69
C LEU A 91 -5.25 -7.99 14.96
N LYS A 92 -5.28 -7.90 13.63
CA LYS A 92 -5.79 -8.95 12.74
C LYS A 92 -4.67 -9.62 11.95
N GLN A 93 -3.62 -8.88 11.62
CA GLN A 93 -2.46 -9.41 10.91
C GLN A 93 -1.22 -8.57 11.23
N ARG A 94 -0.12 -9.23 11.59
CA ARG A 94 1.21 -8.60 11.73
C ARG A 94 1.65 -7.90 10.45
N LEU A 95 2.44 -6.84 10.61
CA LEU A 95 3.02 -6.03 9.55
C LEU A 95 4.50 -6.37 9.38
N TYR A 96 5.00 -6.42 8.14
CA TYR A 96 6.40 -6.78 7.89
C TYR A 96 7.15 -5.79 6.99
N SER A 97 8.45 -5.69 7.23
CA SER A 97 9.42 -5.24 6.24
C SER A 97 9.96 -6.44 5.48
N ARG A 98 9.98 -6.35 4.15
CA ARG A 98 10.56 -7.33 3.24
C ARG A 98 11.63 -6.66 2.40
N ALA A 99 12.88 -7.04 2.60
CA ALA A 99 14.05 -6.50 1.93
C ALA A 99 14.49 -7.40 0.77
N PHE A 100 14.80 -6.77 -0.36
CA PHE A 100 15.35 -7.43 -1.54
C PHE A 100 16.65 -6.73 -1.94
N ILE A 101 17.75 -7.46 -1.94
CA ILE A 101 19.08 -6.96 -2.27
C ILE A 101 19.51 -7.51 -3.63
N PHE A 102 20.03 -6.62 -4.46
CA PHE A 102 20.61 -6.94 -5.76
C PHE A 102 22.04 -6.40 -5.77
N ALA A 103 23.00 -7.18 -6.26
CA ALA A 103 24.40 -6.79 -6.35
C ALA A 103 25.09 -7.41 -7.57
N ASP A 104 26.07 -6.70 -8.13
CA ASP A 104 26.99 -7.25 -9.12
C ASP A 104 27.86 -8.33 -8.43
N PRO A 105 27.89 -9.58 -8.92
CA PRO A 105 28.67 -10.65 -8.31
C PRO A 105 30.20 -10.40 -8.35
N ASN A 106 30.69 -9.59 -9.29
CA ASN A 106 32.11 -9.26 -9.44
C ASN A 106 32.48 -7.92 -8.77
N LYS A 107 31.49 -7.08 -8.50
CA LYS A 107 31.65 -5.81 -7.78
C LYS A 107 30.52 -5.66 -6.77
N PRO A 108 30.56 -6.40 -5.64
CA PRO A 108 29.44 -6.43 -4.72
C PRO A 108 28.97 -5.05 -4.29
N ASP A 109 29.88 -4.07 -4.16
CA ASP A 109 29.62 -2.64 -3.86
C ASP A 109 28.64 -1.94 -4.83
N GLU A 110 28.54 -2.42 -6.05
CA GLU A 110 27.45 -2.07 -6.96
C GLU A 110 26.19 -2.84 -6.56
N THR A 111 25.49 -2.32 -5.55
CA THR A 111 24.29 -2.92 -4.94
C THR A 111 23.19 -1.90 -4.76
N PHE A 112 21.96 -2.39 -4.61
CA PHE A 112 20.88 -1.65 -3.98
C PHE A 112 19.94 -2.56 -3.18
N VAL A 113 19.17 -1.94 -2.30
CA VAL A 113 18.14 -2.54 -1.46
C VAL A 113 16.79 -1.93 -1.82
N TYR A 114 15.81 -2.78 -2.11
CA TYR A 114 14.41 -2.40 -2.26
C TYR A 114 13.59 -2.98 -1.10
N LEU A 115 12.99 -2.12 -0.27
CA LEU A 115 12.11 -2.56 0.81
C LEU A 115 10.64 -2.43 0.41
N VAL A 116 9.86 -3.46 0.75
CA VAL A 116 8.40 -3.42 0.80
C VAL A 116 7.98 -3.45 2.27
N LEU A 117 7.35 -2.38 2.73
CA LEU A 117 6.92 -2.20 4.11
C LEU A 117 5.39 -2.29 4.17
N ASP A 118 4.84 -3.09 5.09
CA ASP A 118 3.40 -3.11 5.39
C ASP A 118 3.00 -1.84 6.20
N THR A 119 3.30 -0.66 5.65
CA THR A 119 3.04 0.67 6.21
C THR A 119 2.30 1.54 5.19
N LEU A 120 1.83 2.71 5.61
CA LEU A 120 1.21 3.68 4.70
C LEU A 120 2.19 4.13 3.61
N THR A 121 3.46 4.34 3.92
CA THR A 121 4.42 4.92 2.98
C THR A 121 5.85 4.72 3.48
N GLY A 122 6.84 4.90 2.61
CA GLY A 122 8.17 5.29 3.08
C GLY A 122 8.14 6.71 3.66
N ASP A 123 9.04 7.03 4.58
CA ASP A 123 9.06 8.36 5.20
C ASP A 123 10.48 8.84 5.49
N THR A 124 10.66 10.16 5.40
CA THR A 124 11.97 10.83 5.54
C THR A 124 12.64 10.49 6.87
N ALA A 125 11.90 10.53 7.97
CA ALA A 125 12.44 10.26 9.30
C ALA A 125 12.74 8.77 9.48
N VAL A 126 11.86 7.90 9.02
CA VAL A 126 12.05 6.44 9.09
C VAL A 126 13.26 6.03 8.27
N ARG A 127 13.36 6.51 7.02
CA ARG A 127 14.50 6.28 6.12
C ARG A 127 15.80 6.77 6.74
N HIS A 128 15.81 7.98 7.29
CA HIS A 128 16.98 8.49 7.99
C HIS A 128 17.40 7.59 9.16
N GLY A 129 16.47 7.17 10.02
CA GLY A 129 16.78 6.27 11.14
C GLY A 129 17.33 4.91 10.72
N VAL A 130 16.81 4.34 9.62
CA VAL A 130 17.35 3.11 9.04
C VAL A 130 18.77 3.32 8.54
N LEU A 131 19.04 4.42 7.82
CA LEU A 131 20.37 4.72 7.29
C LEU A 131 21.39 4.99 8.41
N GLU A 132 20.99 5.69 9.48
CA GLU A 132 21.81 5.88 10.68
C GLU A 132 22.11 4.54 11.36
N GLY A 133 21.11 3.67 11.52
CA GLY A 133 21.27 2.35 12.11
C GLY A 133 22.22 1.46 11.30
N LEU A 134 22.08 1.42 9.97
CA LEU A 134 22.98 0.68 9.09
C LEU A 134 24.42 1.22 9.14
N THR A 135 24.57 2.55 9.21
CA THR A 135 25.88 3.19 9.38
C THR A 135 26.50 2.82 10.73
N ALA A 136 25.71 2.83 11.80
CA ALA A 136 26.15 2.50 13.16
C ALA A 136 26.58 1.03 13.31
N LEU A 137 25.94 0.11 12.58
CA LEU A 137 26.37 -1.29 12.51
C LEU A 137 27.76 -1.44 11.86
N GLY A 138 28.13 -0.52 10.97
CA GLY A 138 29.45 -0.48 10.33
C GLY A 138 29.74 -1.69 9.43
N GLY A 139 31.02 -1.86 9.09
CA GLY A 139 31.51 -3.01 8.32
C GLY A 139 30.76 -3.19 6.99
N LYS A 140 30.19 -4.38 6.79
CA LYS A 140 29.47 -4.74 5.56
C LYS A 140 28.11 -4.05 5.39
N TYR A 141 27.56 -3.44 6.43
CA TYR A 141 26.27 -2.71 6.35
C TYR A 141 26.45 -1.23 6.00
N ALA A 142 27.65 -0.66 6.23
CA ALA A 142 27.97 0.74 5.91
C ALA A 142 27.89 1.07 4.40
N ARG A 143 27.79 0.05 3.54
CA ARG A 143 27.60 0.20 2.08
C ARG A 143 26.17 0.59 1.68
N TYR A 144 25.21 0.50 2.60
CA TYR A 144 23.82 0.86 2.38
C TYR A 144 23.57 2.30 2.83
N GLY A 145 23.29 3.17 1.87
CA GLY A 145 23.12 4.62 2.05
C GLY A 145 21.98 5.18 1.21
N GLU A 146 21.83 6.51 1.21
CA GLU A 146 20.79 7.22 0.44
C GLU A 146 20.78 6.83 -1.05
N HIS A 147 21.96 6.65 -1.63
CA HIS A 147 22.15 6.30 -3.03
C HIS A 147 21.59 4.94 -3.45
N ASN A 148 21.41 4.00 -2.52
CA ASN A 148 21.09 2.61 -2.88
C ASN A 148 20.10 1.91 -1.96
N VAL A 149 19.54 2.56 -0.95
CA VAL A 149 18.37 2.03 -0.21
C VAL A 149 17.12 2.71 -0.75
N ALA A 150 16.04 1.95 -0.97
CA ALA A 150 14.71 2.44 -1.33
C ALA A 150 13.67 1.82 -0.39
N MET A 151 12.73 2.62 0.11
CA MET A 151 11.72 2.19 1.09
C MET A 151 10.32 2.47 0.55
N THR A 152 9.63 1.45 0.07
CA THR A 152 8.26 1.56 -0.49
C THR A 152 7.24 1.00 0.50
N GLY A 153 6.20 1.78 0.81
CA GLY A 153 5.05 1.27 1.57
C GLY A 153 4.09 0.49 0.67
N THR A 154 3.45 -0.56 1.18
CA THR A 154 2.30 -1.21 0.53
C THR A 154 1.08 -0.29 0.46
N HIS A 155 1.12 0.78 1.25
CA HIS A 155 0.09 1.80 1.37
C HIS A 155 -1.17 1.27 2.04
N SER A 156 -0.98 0.48 3.11
CA SER A 156 -2.05 0.06 4.03
C SER A 156 -2.53 1.25 4.87
N HIS A 157 -3.86 1.43 4.91
CA HIS A 157 -4.55 2.41 5.78
C HIS A 157 -4.99 1.80 7.12
N SER A 158 -4.51 0.59 7.44
CA SER A 158 -4.81 -0.15 8.66
C SER A 158 -3.56 -0.46 9.50
N GLY A 159 -2.51 0.34 9.35
CA GLY A 159 -1.32 0.29 10.20
C GLY A 159 -1.30 1.42 11.23
N PRO A 160 -0.65 1.23 12.40
CA PRO A 160 -0.51 2.31 13.38
C PRO A 160 0.27 3.48 12.77
N GLY A 161 -0.21 4.69 13.04
CA GLY A 161 0.39 5.95 12.59
C GLY A 161 1.34 6.58 13.60
N ALA A 162 1.41 7.90 13.59
CA ALA A 162 2.25 8.72 14.46
C ALA A 162 3.77 8.56 14.29
N TRP A 163 4.28 8.24 13.10
CA TRP A 163 5.73 8.09 12.85
C TRP A 163 6.27 8.96 11.71
N MET A 164 5.40 9.72 11.03
CA MET A 164 5.77 10.51 9.85
C MET A 164 6.56 11.75 10.24
N ASN A 165 7.49 12.18 9.40
CA ASN A 165 8.44 13.27 9.69
C ASN A 165 7.80 14.66 9.77
N TYR A 166 6.81 14.94 8.93
CA TYR A 166 6.26 16.29 8.77
C TYR A 166 5.01 16.52 9.61
N LEU A 167 4.72 17.78 9.97
CA LEU A 167 3.64 18.08 10.93
C LEU A 167 2.24 17.73 10.39
N LEU A 168 1.94 18.04 9.13
CA LEU A 168 0.59 17.86 8.59
C LEU A 168 0.04 16.44 8.79
N PRO A 169 0.76 15.36 8.40
CA PRO A 169 0.27 14.00 8.64
C PRO A 169 0.30 13.57 10.11
N GLN A 170 1.02 14.27 10.99
CA GLN A 170 1.02 13.99 12.44
C GLN A 170 -0.25 14.52 13.13
N ILE A 171 -0.93 15.53 12.58
CA ILE A 171 -2.09 16.18 13.22
C ILE A 171 -3.22 15.17 13.53
N PRO A 172 -3.69 14.34 12.58
CA PRO A 172 -4.73 13.35 12.85
C PRO A 172 -4.28 12.26 13.84
N ALA A 173 -2.97 12.02 13.96
CA ALA A 173 -2.42 11.05 14.90
C ALA A 173 -2.11 11.62 16.29
N LEU A 174 -2.45 12.90 16.53
CA LEU A 174 -2.13 13.64 17.75
C LEU A 174 -0.62 13.77 18.01
N GLY A 175 0.20 13.68 16.97
CA GLY A 175 1.64 13.91 17.03
C GLY A 175 2.49 12.69 16.63
N PHE A 176 3.65 12.55 17.29
CA PHE A 176 4.64 11.52 17.01
C PHE A 176 4.80 10.54 18.18
N ASP A 177 4.67 9.25 17.91
CA ASP A 177 4.90 8.13 18.82
C ASP A 177 6.23 7.43 18.48
N LYS A 178 7.17 7.47 19.44
CA LYS A 178 8.49 6.87 19.24
C LYS A 178 8.45 5.35 19.12
N GLN A 179 7.47 4.68 19.71
CA GLN A 179 7.35 3.22 19.67
C GLN A 179 6.89 2.78 18.27
N SER A 180 5.93 3.48 17.65
CA SER A 180 5.57 3.30 16.24
C SER A 180 6.77 3.49 15.32
N TYR A 181 7.49 4.60 15.48
CA TYR A 181 8.68 4.91 14.68
C TYR A 181 9.77 3.83 14.80
N GLN A 182 10.14 3.48 16.04
CA GLN A 182 11.24 2.57 16.31
C GLN A 182 10.95 1.14 15.83
N ALA A 183 9.69 0.68 15.94
CA ALA A 183 9.29 -0.63 15.42
C ALA A 183 9.56 -0.76 13.91
N ILE A 184 9.27 0.30 13.14
CA ILE A 184 9.52 0.31 11.70
C ILE A 184 11.03 0.37 11.40
N VAL A 185 11.78 1.23 12.10
CA VAL A 185 13.23 1.36 11.91
C VAL A 185 13.96 0.06 12.24
N ASP A 186 13.71 -0.53 13.41
CA ASP A 186 14.37 -1.75 13.86
C ASP A 186 14.02 -2.94 12.96
N GLY A 187 12.74 -3.10 12.61
CA GLY A 187 12.30 -4.15 11.71
C GLY A 187 12.86 -3.98 10.29
N ALA A 188 12.94 -2.76 9.76
CA ALA A 188 13.58 -2.51 8.46
C ALA A 188 15.09 -2.80 8.47
N ILE A 189 15.80 -2.43 9.53
CA ILE A 189 17.23 -2.79 9.68
C ILE A 189 17.38 -4.31 9.76
N LEU A 190 16.53 -4.99 10.54
CA LEU A 190 16.59 -6.45 10.71
C LEU A 190 16.29 -7.20 9.40
N SER A 191 15.33 -6.74 8.60
CA SER A 191 15.04 -7.34 7.29
C SER A 191 16.22 -7.16 6.32
N ILE A 192 16.90 -6.01 6.33
CA ILE A 192 18.13 -5.76 5.55
C ILE A 192 19.28 -6.65 6.02
N ILE A 193 19.48 -6.80 7.34
CA ILE A 193 20.48 -7.72 7.89
C ILE A 193 20.21 -9.14 7.37
N ARG A 194 18.99 -9.65 7.52
CA ARG A 194 18.59 -10.98 7.04
C ARG A 194 18.83 -11.14 5.53
N ALA A 195 18.45 -10.14 4.75
CA ALA A 195 18.67 -10.15 3.31
C ALA A 195 20.16 -10.15 2.94
N HIS A 196 20.98 -9.40 3.66
CA HIS A 196 22.42 -9.36 3.46
C HIS A 196 23.10 -10.69 3.83
N GLU A 197 22.72 -11.29 4.97
CA GLU A 197 23.26 -12.59 5.38
C GLU A 197 22.87 -13.72 4.42
N ASN A 198 21.74 -13.56 3.72
CA ASN A 198 21.25 -14.48 2.72
C ASN A 198 21.73 -14.16 1.29
N LEU A 199 22.72 -13.27 1.11
CA LEU A 199 23.27 -12.97 -0.20
C LEU A 199 23.94 -14.19 -0.83
N VAL A 200 23.43 -14.62 -1.98
CA VAL A 200 23.91 -15.77 -2.74
C VAL A 200 23.90 -15.51 -4.24
N PRO A 201 24.76 -16.19 -5.02
CA PRO A 201 24.62 -16.21 -6.47
C PRO A 201 23.24 -16.73 -6.89
N GLY A 202 22.58 -16.01 -7.77
CA GLY A 202 21.24 -16.34 -8.23
C GLY A 202 20.90 -15.77 -9.60
N ARG A 203 19.82 -16.27 -10.17
CA ARG A 203 19.22 -15.82 -11.43
C ARG A 203 17.96 -15.04 -11.16
N LEU A 204 17.71 -14.06 -12.01
CA LEU A 204 16.53 -13.21 -11.96
C LEU A 204 15.69 -13.45 -13.20
N SER A 205 14.42 -13.77 -12.99
CA SER A 205 13.43 -13.94 -14.06
C SER A 205 12.28 -13.00 -13.83
N PHE A 206 11.74 -12.42 -14.90
CA PHE A 206 10.62 -11.49 -14.88
C PHE A 206 9.43 -12.04 -15.66
N GLY A 207 8.23 -11.71 -15.18
CA GLY A 207 6.97 -12.06 -15.82
C GLY A 207 5.90 -11.01 -15.56
N SER A 208 4.81 -11.10 -16.32
CA SER A 208 3.63 -10.25 -16.14
C SER A 208 2.35 -11.03 -16.41
N ILE A 209 1.32 -10.73 -15.63
CA ILE A 209 -0.03 -11.26 -15.81
C ILE A 209 -1.05 -10.14 -15.59
N ASP A 210 -2.15 -10.14 -16.33
CA ASP A 210 -3.23 -9.18 -16.12
C ASP A 210 -4.19 -9.71 -15.05
N LEU A 211 -4.62 -8.82 -14.15
CA LEU A 211 -5.62 -9.05 -13.11
C LEU A 211 -6.84 -8.21 -13.40
N GLU A 212 -7.96 -8.87 -13.64
CA GLU A 212 -9.26 -8.22 -13.67
C GLU A 212 -9.89 -8.19 -12.28
N ASP A 213 -10.92 -7.35 -12.11
CA ASP A 213 -11.72 -7.26 -10.89
C ASP A 213 -10.90 -7.13 -9.59
N THR A 214 -9.74 -6.48 -9.63
CA THR A 214 -8.89 -6.30 -8.44
C THR A 214 -8.72 -4.81 -8.10
N ASN A 215 -8.85 -3.94 -9.11
CA ASN A 215 -8.81 -2.49 -8.97
C ASN A 215 -9.81 -1.80 -9.90
N ILE A 216 -10.28 -0.62 -9.51
CA ILE A 216 -11.01 0.34 -10.35
C ILE A 216 -10.39 1.73 -10.24
N ASN A 217 -10.65 2.62 -11.20
CA ASN A 217 -10.26 4.02 -11.07
C ASN A 217 -11.28 4.75 -10.18
N ARG A 218 -10.83 5.44 -9.13
CA ARG A 218 -11.70 6.20 -8.20
C ARG A 218 -11.88 7.67 -8.58
N SER A 219 -11.15 8.14 -9.59
CA SER A 219 -11.25 9.46 -10.21
C SER A 219 -11.33 9.37 -11.74
N PRO A 220 -12.26 8.56 -12.30
CA PRO A 220 -12.33 8.31 -13.75
C PRO A 220 -12.58 9.60 -14.55
N PHE A 221 -13.36 10.54 -14.00
CA PHE A 221 -13.54 11.87 -14.59
C PHE A 221 -12.22 12.61 -14.84
N SER A 222 -11.27 12.55 -13.90
CA SER A 222 -9.93 13.15 -14.08
C SER A 222 -9.13 12.40 -15.14
N TYR A 223 -9.16 11.06 -15.14
CA TYR A 223 -8.46 10.27 -16.16
C TYR A 223 -8.91 10.63 -17.58
N GLU A 224 -10.21 10.92 -17.77
CA GLU A 224 -10.78 11.30 -19.07
C GLU A 224 -10.32 12.66 -19.60
N HIS A 225 -9.68 13.50 -18.79
CA HIS A 225 -9.07 14.75 -19.25
C HIS A 225 -7.74 14.53 -19.97
N ASN A 226 -7.09 13.37 -19.79
CA ASN A 226 -5.92 13.01 -20.59
C ASN A 226 -6.30 12.90 -22.08
N PRO A 227 -5.39 13.24 -23.01
CA PRO A 227 -5.68 13.24 -24.44
C PRO A 227 -6.28 11.92 -24.96
N ASP A 228 -7.34 12.02 -25.77
CA ASP A 228 -8.06 10.85 -26.31
C ASP A 228 -7.13 9.86 -27.03
N GLU A 229 -6.20 10.37 -27.82
CA GLU A 229 -5.20 9.59 -28.55
C GLU A 229 -4.25 8.82 -27.62
N GLU A 230 -3.91 9.38 -26.46
CA GLU A 230 -3.09 8.71 -25.46
C GLU A 230 -3.92 7.64 -24.73
N ARG A 231 -5.14 7.97 -24.32
CA ARG A 231 -6.04 7.03 -23.65
C ARG A 231 -6.35 5.81 -24.52
N ALA A 232 -6.52 5.99 -25.82
CA ALA A 232 -6.79 4.92 -26.79
C ALA A 232 -5.64 3.89 -26.92
N ARG A 233 -4.44 4.18 -26.39
CA ARG A 233 -3.32 3.23 -26.34
C ARG A 233 -3.49 2.15 -25.27
N TYR A 234 -4.43 2.32 -24.35
CA TYR A 234 -4.62 1.47 -23.19
C TYR A 234 -6.04 0.89 -23.15
N SER A 235 -6.18 -0.35 -22.71
CA SER A 235 -7.47 -1.04 -22.63
C SER A 235 -8.33 -0.63 -21.42
N ALA A 236 -7.72 -0.02 -20.40
CA ALA A 236 -8.38 0.36 -19.16
C ALA A 236 -7.85 1.70 -18.61
N ASN A 237 -8.64 2.33 -17.74
CA ASN A 237 -8.28 3.55 -17.01
C ASN A 237 -7.51 3.29 -15.70
N VAL A 238 -7.10 2.04 -15.47
CA VAL A 238 -6.15 1.61 -14.44
C VAL A 238 -5.13 0.67 -15.07
N GLU A 239 -4.00 0.41 -14.42
CA GLU A 239 -3.15 -0.70 -14.85
C GLU A 239 -3.67 -2.03 -14.33
N LYS A 240 -3.83 -2.99 -15.25
CA LYS A 240 -4.27 -4.35 -14.96
C LYS A 240 -3.10 -5.33 -14.83
N SER A 241 -1.91 -4.97 -15.30
CA SER A 241 -0.74 -5.84 -15.28
C SER A 241 -0.07 -5.85 -13.91
N LEU A 242 0.04 -7.04 -13.30
CA LEU A 242 0.97 -7.32 -12.21
C LEU A 242 2.27 -7.80 -12.82
N SER A 243 3.36 -7.15 -12.42
CA SER A 243 4.73 -7.56 -12.76
C SER A 243 5.34 -8.36 -11.61
N LEU A 244 6.13 -9.39 -11.91
CA LEU A 244 6.75 -10.27 -10.93
C LEU A 244 8.22 -10.52 -11.29
N ILE A 245 9.10 -10.44 -10.30
CA ILE A 245 10.49 -10.92 -10.40
C ILE A 245 10.73 -12.08 -9.43
N ARG A 246 11.30 -13.18 -9.95
CA ARG A 246 11.66 -14.41 -9.25
C ARG A 246 13.16 -14.47 -9.04
N PHE A 247 13.57 -14.94 -7.86
CA PHE A 247 14.95 -15.02 -7.41
C PHE A 247 15.29 -16.49 -7.21
N ASP A 248 15.99 -17.09 -8.17
CA ASP A 248 16.38 -18.50 -8.11
C ASP A 248 17.83 -18.63 -7.72
N ARG A 249 18.10 -19.35 -6.62
CA ARG A 249 19.46 -19.60 -6.16
C ARG A 249 20.20 -20.49 -7.15
N GLU A 250 21.43 -20.12 -7.49
CA GLU A 250 22.23 -20.89 -8.45
C GLU A 250 22.57 -22.29 -7.93
N SER A 251 22.83 -22.44 -6.63
CA SER A 251 23.37 -23.68 -6.07
C SER A 251 22.42 -24.88 -6.19
N ASP A 252 21.10 -24.64 -6.23
CA ASP A 252 20.09 -25.69 -6.20
C ASP A 252 18.77 -25.35 -6.92
N ASN A 253 18.70 -24.20 -7.59
CA ASN A 253 17.52 -23.69 -8.32
C ASN A 253 16.27 -23.49 -7.46
N LYS A 254 16.43 -23.38 -6.13
CA LYS A 254 15.32 -23.03 -5.25
C LYS A 254 15.00 -21.54 -5.36
N THR A 255 13.71 -21.23 -5.36
CA THR A 255 13.21 -19.86 -5.27
C THR A 255 13.43 -19.32 -3.86
N ALA A 256 14.30 -18.32 -3.73
CA ALA A 256 14.58 -17.65 -2.45
C ALA A 256 13.69 -16.42 -2.24
N ALA A 257 13.16 -15.82 -3.30
CA ALA A 257 12.28 -14.67 -3.18
C ALA A 257 11.39 -14.46 -4.40
N ILE A 258 10.27 -13.79 -4.17
CA ILE A 258 9.36 -13.26 -5.18
C ILE A 258 9.04 -11.82 -4.81
N LEU A 259 9.07 -10.92 -5.79
CA LEU A 259 8.67 -9.53 -5.62
C LEU A 259 7.73 -9.12 -6.75
N THR A 260 6.58 -8.54 -6.41
CA THR A 260 5.56 -8.10 -7.37
C THR A 260 5.31 -6.59 -7.31
N TRP A 261 4.78 -6.03 -8.40
CA TRP A 261 4.24 -4.66 -8.47
C TRP A 261 2.86 -4.68 -9.11
N PHE A 262 1.87 -4.13 -8.41
CA PHE A 262 0.50 -4.01 -8.91
C PHE A 262 -0.23 -2.84 -8.22
N PRO A 263 -0.88 -1.92 -8.96
CA PRO A 263 -1.53 -0.75 -8.38
C PRO A 263 -2.94 -1.06 -7.86
N VAL A 264 -3.07 -1.17 -6.54
CA VAL A 264 -4.37 -1.24 -5.83
C VAL A 264 -4.20 -0.68 -4.43
N HIS A 265 -4.99 0.34 -4.08
CA HIS A 265 -4.91 1.03 -2.78
C HIS A 265 -5.09 0.07 -1.61
N GLY A 266 -4.36 0.27 -0.51
CA GLY A 266 -4.54 -0.49 0.74
C GLY A 266 -5.68 0.05 1.59
N THR A 267 -6.88 0.16 1.00
CA THR A 267 -8.11 0.70 1.60
C THR A 267 -9.28 -0.30 1.51
N SER A 268 -8.96 -1.60 1.51
CA SER A 268 -10.01 -2.63 1.54
C SER A 268 -10.63 -2.77 2.92
N MET A 269 -9.82 -2.59 3.97
CA MET A 269 -10.29 -2.36 5.33
C MET A 269 -10.80 -0.91 5.40
N TYR A 270 -12.06 -0.72 5.77
CA TYR A 270 -12.70 0.59 5.77
C TYR A 270 -12.22 1.48 6.93
N ASN A 271 -12.54 2.78 6.87
CA ASN A 271 -12.16 3.79 7.87
C ASN A 271 -12.66 3.50 9.30
N ASN A 272 -13.69 2.68 9.46
CA ASN A 272 -14.24 2.26 10.75
C ASN A 272 -13.55 1.01 11.33
N ASN A 273 -12.57 0.44 10.62
CA ASN A 273 -11.71 -0.62 11.13
C ASN A 273 -10.78 -0.09 12.23
N THR A 274 -10.63 -0.88 13.29
CA THR A 274 -9.73 -0.59 14.43
C THR A 274 -8.67 -1.67 14.63
N LEU A 275 -8.57 -2.66 13.74
CA LEU A 275 -7.62 -3.77 13.84
C LEU A 275 -6.45 -3.59 12.89
N VAL A 276 -5.23 -3.73 13.41
CA VAL A 276 -4.01 -3.61 12.61
C VAL A 276 -3.94 -4.73 11.56
N SER A 277 -3.66 -4.36 10.30
CA SER A 277 -3.42 -5.32 9.21
C SER A 277 -2.59 -4.73 8.06
N GLY A 278 -1.96 -5.60 7.27
CA GLY A 278 -1.24 -5.21 6.04
C GLY A 278 -2.17 -4.94 4.84
N ASP A 279 -3.49 -4.87 5.07
CA ASP A 279 -4.55 -4.76 4.05
C ASP A 279 -4.39 -5.83 2.94
N ASN A 280 -4.89 -5.58 1.73
CA ASN A 280 -4.96 -6.57 0.67
C ASN A 280 -3.57 -7.08 0.21
N LYS A 281 -2.51 -6.26 0.30
CA LYS A 281 -1.14 -6.67 -0.04
C LYS A 281 -0.53 -7.56 1.04
N GLY A 282 -0.79 -7.24 2.31
CA GLY A 282 -0.42 -8.10 3.44
C GLY A 282 -1.09 -9.47 3.35
N VAL A 283 -2.38 -9.51 2.98
CA VAL A 283 -3.08 -10.77 2.69
C VAL A 283 -2.43 -11.52 1.53
N ALA A 284 -2.15 -10.85 0.41
CA ALA A 284 -1.56 -11.51 -0.76
C ALA A 284 -0.20 -12.15 -0.44
N ALA A 285 0.66 -11.44 0.29
CA ALA A 285 1.93 -11.96 0.77
C ALA A 285 1.75 -13.14 1.72
N TYR A 286 0.88 -13.01 2.71
CA TYR A 286 0.56 -14.09 3.67
C TYR A 286 0.06 -15.36 2.98
N LEU A 287 -0.86 -15.23 2.02
CA LEU A 287 -1.40 -16.38 1.29
C LEU A 287 -0.31 -17.07 0.46
N PHE A 288 0.57 -16.31 -0.19
CA PHE A 288 1.67 -16.88 -0.94
C PHE A 288 2.66 -17.60 -0.04
N GLU A 289 3.14 -16.94 1.02
CA GLU A 289 4.07 -17.51 2.01
C GLU A 289 3.51 -18.82 2.58
N ARG A 290 2.24 -18.83 2.99
CA ARG A 290 1.55 -20.04 3.49
C ARG A 290 1.46 -21.14 2.44
N SER A 291 1.24 -20.79 1.17
CA SER A 291 1.05 -21.78 0.10
C SER A 291 2.32 -22.51 -0.33
N VAL A 292 3.48 -21.99 0.03
CA VAL A 292 4.79 -22.55 -0.32
C VAL A 292 5.55 -23.11 0.88
N ASP A 293 4.94 -23.09 2.06
CA ASP A 293 5.52 -23.67 3.26
C ASP A 293 5.77 -25.18 3.06
N GLY A 294 7.01 -25.63 3.18
CA GLY A 294 7.43 -26.99 2.89
C GLY A 294 7.46 -27.39 1.40
N ASP A 295 7.23 -26.47 0.46
CA ASP A 295 7.42 -26.73 -0.97
C ASP A 295 8.93 -26.83 -1.29
N ALA A 296 9.36 -27.98 -1.80
CA ALA A 296 10.76 -28.25 -2.12
C ALA A 296 11.36 -27.31 -3.17
N ARG A 297 10.53 -26.60 -3.95
CA ARG A 297 10.96 -25.58 -4.93
C ARG A 297 11.41 -24.28 -4.26
N PHE A 298 11.02 -24.02 -3.02
CA PHE A 298 11.35 -22.80 -2.29
C PHE A 298 12.43 -23.05 -1.23
N THR A 299 13.14 -21.99 -0.84
CA THR A 299 13.96 -22.02 0.38
C THR A 299 13.06 -21.91 1.61
N ASP A 300 13.49 -22.48 2.74
CA ASP A 300 12.70 -22.48 3.98
C ASP A 300 12.46 -21.05 4.51
N ASP A 301 13.32 -20.11 4.12
CA ASP A 301 13.28 -18.69 4.46
C ASP A 301 12.83 -17.79 3.29
N ALA A 302 12.12 -18.36 2.30
CA ALA A 302 11.72 -17.62 1.12
C ALA A 302 10.87 -16.38 1.46
N VAL A 303 11.17 -15.26 0.81
CA VAL A 303 10.49 -13.98 1.06
C VAL A 303 9.58 -13.59 -0.09
N ILE A 304 8.30 -13.36 0.21
CA ILE A 304 7.30 -12.97 -0.80
C ILE A 304 6.83 -11.53 -0.59
N GLY A 305 7.17 -10.63 -1.51
CA GLY A 305 6.81 -9.22 -1.47
C GLY A 305 5.73 -8.84 -2.48
N PHE A 306 4.71 -8.13 -2.01
CA PHE A 306 3.72 -7.47 -2.87
C PHE A 306 3.89 -5.96 -2.76
N SER A 307 4.66 -5.38 -3.68
CA SER A 307 4.85 -3.94 -3.71
C SER A 307 3.63 -3.23 -4.26
N GLN A 308 3.47 -1.98 -3.81
CA GLN A 308 2.62 -1.01 -4.47
C GLN A 308 3.26 -0.48 -5.75
N ALA A 309 2.43 0.05 -6.66
CA ALA A 309 2.86 0.70 -7.91
C ALA A 309 2.32 2.14 -8.02
N ASN A 310 1.98 2.60 -9.22
CA ASN A 310 1.29 3.88 -9.45
C ASN A 310 -0.17 3.80 -9.00
N VAL A 311 -0.39 3.94 -7.69
CA VAL A 311 -1.65 3.65 -6.99
C VAL A 311 -2.61 4.84 -6.88
N GLY A 312 -2.18 6.05 -7.22
CA GLY A 312 -2.81 7.29 -6.73
C GLY A 312 -4.31 7.44 -7.03
N ASP A 313 -4.79 6.88 -8.13
CA ASP A 313 -6.21 6.92 -8.53
C ASP A 313 -6.86 5.53 -8.61
N THR A 314 -6.25 4.50 -8.01
CA THR A 314 -6.80 3.13 -7.98
C THR A 314 -7.51 2.85 -6.67
N SER A 315 -8.52 1.99 -6.67
CA SER A 315 -9.25 1.56 -5.48
C SER A 315 -9.51 0.05 -5.49
N PRO A 316 -9.45 -0.64 -4.33
CA PRO A 316 -9.85 -2.04 -4.20
C PRO A 316 -11.38 -2.23 -4.14
N ASN A 317 -12.15 -1.14 -4.06
CA ASN A 317 -13.60 -1.17 -3.89
C ASN A 317 -14.33 -1.33 -5.24
N ILE A 318 -14.11 -2.50 -5.84
CA ILE A 318 -14.40 -2.78 -7.25
C ILE A 318 -15.88 -2.75 -7.67
N LEU A 319 -16.83 -2.68 -6.73
CA LEU A 319 -18.26 -2.58 -7.07
C LEU A 319 -18.70 -1.12 -7.33
N GLY A 320 -17.75 -0.19 -7.33
CA GLY A 320 -17.98 1.23 -7.59
C GLY A 320 -18.40 2.02 -6.36
N ALA A 321 -18.57 3.32 -6.55
CA ALA A 321 -18.98 4.25 -5.50
C ALA A 321 -20.50 4.50 -5.54
N TRP A 322 -21.14 4.34 -4.39
CA TRP A 322 -22.60 4.40 -4.24
C TRP A 322 -23.00 5.27 -3.06
N CYS A 323 -24.20 5.82 -3.16
CA CYS A 323 -24.81 6.58 -2.09
C CYS A 323 -25.37 5.68 -1.00
N GLU A 324 -24.98 5.98 0.24
CA GLU A 324 -25.44 5.31 1.45
C GLU A 324 -26.58 6.08 2.16
N ASP A 325 -27.18 7.05 1.47
CA ASP A 325 -28.35 7.83 1.90
C ASP A 325 -29.70 7.12 1.70
N GLY A 326 -29.67 5.86 1.25
CA GLY A 326 -30.85 5.04 0.96
C GLY A 326 -31.43 5.22 -0.45
N SER A 327 -30.84 6.07 -1.30
CA SER A 327 -31.23 6.21 -2.71
C SER A 327 -30.89 4.98 -3.56
N GLU A 328 -29.88 4.21 -3.16
CA GLU A 328 -29.25 3.17 -3.99
C GLU A 328 -28.78 3.68 -5.36
N GLU A 329 -28.41 4.96 -5.47
CA GLU A 329 -27.82 5.53 -6.69
C GLU A 329 -26.29 5.46 -6.65
N MET A 330 -25.66 5.44 -7.83
CA MET A 330 -24.21 5.66 -7.91
C MET A 330 -23.90 7.11 -7.57
N CYS A 331 -22.74 7.35 -6.95
CA CYS A 331 -22.31 8.71 -6.69
C CYS A 331 -22.19 9.52 -7.98
N ARG A 332 -22.37 10.83 -7.89
CA ARG A 332 -22.15 11.73 -9.03
C ARG A 332 -20.71 11.59 -9.54
N TYR A 333 -20.58 11.38 -10.84
CA TYR A 333 -19.35 10.97 -11.51
C TYR A 333 -18.21 12.01 -11.39
N GLU A 334 -18.56 13.29 -11.50
CA GLU A 334 -17.58 14.39 -11.59
C GLU A 334 -16.96 14.76 -10.24
N ASP A 335 -17.68 14.56 -9.14
CA ASP A 335 -17.30 15.07 -7.81
C ASP A 335 -17.55 14.13 -6.63
N SER A 336 -18.02 12.90 -6.88
CA SER A 336 -18.24 11.88 -5.85
C SER A 336 -19.17 12.35 -4.74
N THR A 337 -20.37 12.80 -5.12
CA THR A 337 -21.38 13.28 -4.17
C THR A 337 -22.72 12.57 -4.29
N CYS A 338 -23.46 12.59 -3.19
CA CYS A 338 -24.83 12.13 -3.00
C CYS A 338 -25.64 13.31 -2.46
N GLY A 339 -26.68 13.73 -3.18
CA GLY A 339 -27.42 14.95 -2.84
C GLY A 339 -26.54 16.23 -2.77
N GLY A 340 -25.36 16.23 -3.41
CA GLY A 340 -24.39 17.33 -3.37
C GLY A 340 -23.41 17.32 -2.19
N ARG A 341 -23.38 16.24 -1.39
CA ARG A 341 -22.45 16.00 -0.28
C ARG A 341 -21.61 14.75 -0.52
N ASN A 342 -20.37 14.74 -0.06
CA ASN A 342 -19.45 13.62 -0.28
C ASN A 342 -19.55 12.54 0.81
N GLU A 343 -20.06 12.87 2.01
CA GLU A 343 -20.01 11.97 3.18
C GLU A 343 -20.75 10.65 2.96
N ASP A 344 -21.84 10.64 2.20
CA ASP A 344 -22.61 9.43 1.91
C ASP A 344 -22.09 8.66 0.68
N CYS A 345 -21.05 9.15 0.01
CA CYS A 345 -20.49 8.51 -1.19
C CYS A 345 -19.33 7.58 -0.86
N HIS A 346 -19.61 6.26 -0.85
CA HIS A 346 -18.62 5.25 -0.49
C HIS A 346 -18.40 4.21 -1.59
N GLY A 347 -17.13 3.85 -1.79
CA GLY A 347 -16.70 2.70 -2.59
C GLY A 347 -17.11 1.40 -1.91
N ARG A 348 -17.61 0.44 -2.69
CA ARG A 348 -18.01 -0.88 -2.20
C ARG A 348 -17.03 -1.98 -2.60
N GLY A 349 -16.44 -2.64 -1.62
CA GLY A 349 -15.66 -3.87 -1.81
C GLY A 349 -16.52 -5.07 -2.25
N PRO A 350 -15.90 -6.17 -2.71
CA PRO A 350 -16.61 -7.37 -3.19
C PRO A 350 -17.61 -7.95 -2.19
N PHE A 351 -17.36 -7.76 -0.89
CA PHE A 351 -18.16 -8.27 0.21
C PHE A 351 -18.70 -7.14 1.11
N PHE A 352 -19.03 -5.97 0.54
CA PHE A 352 -19.47 -4.78 1.30
C PHE A 352 -20.68 -4.98 2.23
N ARG A 353 -21.46 -6.05 2.06
CA ARG A 353 -22.62 -6.38 2.92
C ARG A 353 -22.23 -7.13 4.18
N GLU A 354 -21.01 -7.65 4.24
CA GLU A 354 -20.49 -8.29 5.45
C GLU A 354 -20.20 -7.22 6.50
N LYS A 355 -20.58 -7.52 7.74
CA LYS A 355 -20.44 -6.59 8.87
C LYS A 355 -19.11 -6.79 9.58
N ASP A 356 -18.03 -6.63 8.82
CA ASP A 356 -16.66 -6.96 9.23
C ASP A 356 -15.66 -5.84 8.95
N ASN A 357 -16.15 -4.62 8.72
CA ASN A 357 -15.37 -3.43 8.41
C ASN A 357 -14.47 -3.59 7.17
N GLY A 358 -14.90 -4.41 6.20
CA GLY A 358 -14.18 -4.65 4.96
C GLY A 358 -13.22 -5.83 5.00
N ALA A 359 -13.13 -6.59 6.10
CA ALA A 359 -12.19 -7.69 6.25
C ALA A 359 -12.30 -8.76 5.15
N LYS A 360 -13.50 -9.25 4.83
CA LYS A 360 -13.67 -10.26 3.77
C LYS A 360 -13.39 -9.67 2.38
N SER A 361 -13.74 -8.40 2.15
CA SER A 361 -13.35 -7.67 0.93
C SER A 361 -11.83 -7.58 0.80
N CYS A 362 -11.13 -7.24 1.89
CA CYS A 362 -9.68 -7.20 1.96
C CYS A 362 -9.05 -8.56 1.67
N PHE A 363 -9.58 -9.62 2.30
CA PHE A 363 -9.12 -10.97 2.02
C PHE A 363 -9.30 -11.35 0.55
N GLU A 364 -10.44 -11.01 -0.05
CA GLU A 364 -10.75 -11.30 -1.45
C GLU A 364 -9.80 -10.60 -2.43
N ILE A 365 -9.55 -9.31 -2.24
CA ILE A 365 -8.65 -8.55 -3.11
C ILE A 365 -7.21 -9.06 -2.96
N GLY A 366 -6.78 -9.42 -1.75
CA GLY A 366 -5.49 -10.07 -1.53
C GLY A 366 -5.40 -11.46 -2.18
N ARG A 367 -6.47 -12.26 -2.08
CA ARG A 367 -6.59 -13.59 -2.71
C ARG A 367 -6.47 -13.52 -4.23
N ARG A 368 -7.06 -12.49 -4.87
CA ARG A 368 -6.94 -12.27 -6.32
C ARG A 368 -5.50 -11.95 -6.73
N GLN A 369 -4.83 -11.07 -5.99
CA GLN A 369 -3.41 -10.77 -6.19
C GLN A 369 -2.52 -12.01 -6.03
N TYR A 370 -2.71 -12.74 -4.94
CA TYR A 370 -2.01 -13.99 -4.66
C TYR A 370 -2.20 -15.02 -5.80
N SER A 371 -3.44 -15.30 -6.17
CA SER A 371 -3.77 -16.35 -7.15
C SER A 371 -3.14 -16.04 -8.52
N ALA A 372 -3.17 -14.78 -8.94
CA ALA A 372 -2.53 -14.34 -10.17
C ALA A 372 -1.00 -14.45 -10.10
N ALA A 373 -0.40 -14.02 -8.98
CA ALA A 373 1.04 -14.11 -8.79
C ALA A 373 1.55 -15.57 -8.76
N LYS A 374 0.81 -16.48 -8.09
CA LYS A 374 1.14 -17.91 -8.05
C LYS A 374 1.03 -18.55 -9.43
N LYS A 375 -0.06 -18.25 -10.16
CA LYS A 375 -0.20 -18.68 -11.55
C LYS A 375 0.94 -18.17 -12.43
N LEU A 376 1.31 -16.89 -12.30
CA LEU A 376 2.43 -16.32 -13.06
C LEU A 376 3.76 -16.99 -12.70
N TYR A 377 4.01 -17.27 -11.42
CA TYR A 377 5.19 -18.01 -10.97
C TYR A 377 5.30 -19.38 -11.67
N GLU A 378 4.19 -20.12 -11.78
CA GLU A 378 4.13 -21.40 -12.49
C GLU A 378 4.33 -21.25 -14.01
N GLU A 379 3.72 -20.24 -14.64
CA GLU A 379 3.90 -19.97 -16.07
C GLU A 379 5.36 -19.62 -16.42
N MET A 380 6.06 -18.95 -15.49
CA MET A 380 7.47 -18.58 -15.63
C MET A 380 8.44 -19.76 -15.63
N ASP A 381 8.02 -20.97 -15.28
CA ASP A 381 8.85 -22.17 -15.49
C ASP A 381 9.07 -22.47 -16.99
N THR A 382 8.16 -21.99 -17.86
CA THR A 382 8.21 -22.27 -19.31
C THR A 382 8.53 -21.04 -20.15
N THR A 383 8.03 -19.87 -19.77
CA THR A 383 8.14 -18.64 -20.56
C THR A 383 8.62 -17.43 -19.75
N PRO A 384 9.75 -17.52 -19.01
CA PRO A 384 10.27 -16.37 -18.27
C PRO A 384 10.96 -15.37 -19.22
N ILE A 385 10.93 -14.09 -18.87
CA ILE A 385 11.88 -13.11 -19.39
C ILE A 385 13.09 -13.14 -18.47
N LYS A 386 14.22 -13.66 -18.96
CA LYS A 386 15.47 -13.66 -18.20
C LYS A 386 16.02 -12.26 -18.05
N ILE A 387 16.33 -11.85 -16.82
CA ILE A 387 17.05 -10.61 -16.58
C ILE A 387 18.52 -10.86 -16.90
N THR A 388 19.12 -9.99 -17.72
CA THR A 388 20.50 -10.12 -18.20
C THR A 388 21.29 -8.85 -17.94
N GLY A 389 22.62 -8.93 -17.99
CA GLY A 389 23.52 -7.86 -17.59
C GLY A 389 23.87 -7.94 -16.10
N GLY A 390 24.43 -9.07 -15.67
CA GLY A 390 24.85 -9.32 -14.28
C GLY A 390 25.73 -8.22 -13.66
N SER A 391 26.48 -7.49 -14.50
CA SER A 391 27.35 -6.36 -14.13
C SER A 391 26.68 -4.98 -14.15
N ALA A 392 25.38 -4.93 -14.43
CA ALA A 392 24.60 -3.70 -14.52
C ALA A 392 23.62 -3.58 -13.34
N VAL A 393 24.16 -3.65 -12.11
CA VAL A 393 23.43 -3.29 -10.89
C VAL A 393 23.82 -1.87 -10.49
N LYS A 394 22.92 -0.91 -10.71
CA LYS A 394 23.23 0.52 -10.56
C LYS A 394 22.10 1.24 -9.85
N SER A 395 22.43 2.33 -9.19
CA SER A 395 21.46 3.26 -8.63
C SER A 395 21.99 4.67 -8.67
N PHE A 396 21.08 5.64 -8.68
CA PHE A 396 21.40 7.01 -8.31
C PHE A 396 20.35 7.52 -7.32
N HIS A 397 20.72 8.53 -6.55
CA HIS A 397 19.81 9.30 -5.72
C HIS A 397 20.26 10.75 -5.70
N VAL A 398 19.30 11.66 -5.68
CA VAL A 398 19.51 13.07 -5.30
C VAL A 398 18.31 13.55 -4.51
N TYR A 399 18.54 14.55 -3.67
CA TYR A 399 17.47 15.40 -3.15
C TYR A 399 17.21 16.56 -4.09
N GLN A 400 15.93 16.88 -4.29
CA GLN A 400 15.51 18.07 -5.03
C GLN A 400 14.58 18.92 -4.18
N ASP A 401 14.89 20.20 -4.05
CA ASP A 401 13.94 21.20 -3.55
C ASP A 401 12.95 21.55 -4.66
N MET A 402 11.68 21.24 -4.45
CA MET A 402 10.59 21.45 -5.40
C MET A 402 9.96 22.84 -5.28
N ASN A 403 10.42 23.67 -4.35
CA ASN A 403 9.94 25.03 -4.19
C ASN A 403 10.52 25.94 -5.29
N GLY A 404 9.77 26.15 -6.37
CA GLY A 404 10.20 27.03 -7.46
C GLY A 404 11.27 26.44 -8.38
N TYR A 405 11.35 25.11 -8.50
CA TYR A 405 12.31 24.45 -9.40
C TYR A 405 11.96 24.71 -10.86
N THR A 406 12.85 25.39 -11.58
CA THR A 406 12.71 25.71 -13.01
C THR A 406 13.51 24.73 -13.88
N PHE A 407 12.86 24.16 -14.90
CA PHE A 407 13.45 23.11 -15.75
C PHE A 407 12.85 23.08 -17.16
N PRO A 408 13.55 22.49 -18.15
CA PRO A 408 12.97 22.22 -19.46
C PRO A 408 12.04 20.99 -19.38
N SER A 409 10.80 21.16 -19.82
CA SER A 409 9.79 20.10 -19.89
C SER A 409 10.31 18.90 -20.69
N PRO A 410 10.21 17.67 -20.15
CA PRO A 410 10.62 16.47 -20.88
C PRO A 410 9.64 16.12 -22.02
N PHE A 411 8.46 16.76 -22.06
CA PHE A 411 7.40 16.45 -23.02
C PHE A 411 7.40 17.37 -24.24
N ASN A 412 7.76 18.65 -24.07
CA ASN A 412 7.70 19.65 -25.14
C ASN A 412 8.82 20.70 -25.10
N SER A 413 9.84 20.53 -24.24
CA SER A 413 10.98 21.44 -24.07
C SER A 413 10.66 22.87 -23.63
N SER A 414 9.40 23.19 -23.28
CA SER A 414 9.08 24.49 -22.69
C SER A 414 9.74 24.65 -21.32
N THR A 415 10.05 25.88 -20.91
CA THR A 415 10.54 26.12 -19.54
C THR A 415 9.37 26.12 -18.57
N LEU A 416 9.37 25.16 -17.65
CA LEU A 416 8.35 24.99 -16.61
C LEU A 416 8.93 25.33 -15.25
N THR A 417 8.06 25.54 -14.27
CA THR A 417 8.45 25.78 -12.88
C THR A 417 7.46 25.14 -11.93
N THR A 418 7.94 24.46 -10.89
CA THR A 418 7.10 23.92 -9.81
C THR A 418 6.72 25.01 -8.81
N CYS A 419 5.74 24.72 -7.95
CA CYS A 419 5.26 25.65 -6.93
C CYS A 419 5.69 25.21 -5.53
N PRO A 420 5.81 26.15 -4.57
CA PRO A 420 5.81 25.78 -3.15
C PRO A 420 4.62 24.88 -2.82
N ALA A 421 4.80 23.89 -1.94
CA ALA A 421 3.77 22.90 -1.65
C ALA A 421 2.44 23.53 -1.18
N ALA A 422 1.33 23.10 -1.77
CA ALA A 422 0.00 23.50 -1.33
C ALA A 422 -1.06 22.42 -1.59
N LEU A 423 -2.05 22.37 -0.70
CA LEU A 423 -3.22 21.50 -0.81
C LEU A 423 -4.45 22.31 -1.18
N GLY A 424 -5.23 21.76 -2.12
CA GLY A 424 -6.45 22.36 -2.64
C GLY A 424 -7.66 22.09 -1.76
N TYR A 425 -8.78 22.75 -2.05
CA TYR A 425 -10.04 22.47 -1.36
C TYR A 425 -10.47 21.00 -1.47
N SER A 426 -10.23 20.36 -2.62
CA SER A 426 -10.60 18.96 -2.82
C SER A 426 -9.75 17.95 -2.05
N PHE A 427 -8.61 18.36 -1.46
CA PHE A 427 -7.93 17.52 -0.46
C PHE A 427 -8.83 17.25 0.75
N ALA A 428 -9.56 18.25 1.24
CA ALA A 428 -10.45 18.07 2.38
C ALA A 428 -11.74 17.28 2.06
N ALA A 429 -12.00 17.00 0.78
CA ALA A 429 -13.14 16.18 0.36
C ALA A 429 -12.90 14.67 0.51
N GLY A 430 -11.65 14.24 0.76
CA GLY A 430 -11.29 12.82 0.74
C GLY A 430 -11.61 12.14 -0.59
N THR A 431 -11.75 10.82 -0.57
CA THR A 431 -12.09 10.02 -1.76
C THR A 431 -13.32 9.17 -1.49
N THR A 432 -13.75 8.39 -2.47
CA THR A 432 -14.81 7.39 -2.26
C THR A 432 -14.37 6.26 -1.33
N ASP A 433 -13.06 6.04 -1.13
CA ASP A 433 -12.55 5.01 -0.21
C ASP A 433 -12.55 5.47 1.25
N GLY A 434 -12.66 6.78 1.46
CA GLY A 434 -12.67 7.44 2.76
C GLY A 434 -13.05 8.91 2.55
N PRO A 435 -14.36 9.23 2.57
CA PRO A 435 -14.81 10.58 2.29
C PRO A 435 -14.38 11.52 3.41
N GLY A 436 -14.02 12.75 3.01
CA GLY A 436 -13.79 13.85 3.94
C GLY A 436 -15.10 14.39 4.51
N ALA A 437 -15.02 15.43 5.32
CA ALA A 437 -16.18 16.00 6.01
C ALA A 437 -16.52 17.42 5.53
N PHE A 438 -17.67 17.93 5.99
CA PHE A 438 -18.16 19.30 5.79
C PHE A 438 -18.68 19.56 4.37
N ASP A 439 -18.49 20.78 3.85
CA ASP A 439 -19.01 21.20 2.55
C ASP A 439 -17.98 21.10 1.41
N PHE A 440 -16.89 20.36 1.64
CA PHE A 440 -15.88 20.08 0.62
C PHE A 440 -16.34 19.00 -0.34
N THR A 441 -15.95 19.14 -1.60
CA THR A 441 -16.26 18.20 -2.68
C THR A 441 -15.04 18.04 -3.58
N GLN A 442 -14.93 16.88 -4.22
CA GLN A 442 -13.96 16.73 -5.29
C GLN A 442 -14.38 17.63 -6.47
N ASN A 443 -13.44 18.07 -7.32
CA ASN A 443 -13.72 18.99 -8.43
C ASN A 443 -14.34 20.35 -7.99
N VAL A 444 -14.27 20.67 -6.68
CA VAL A 444 -14.65 21.96 -6.10
C VAL A 444 -16.06 22.46 -6.52
N THR A 445 -17.00 21.54 -6.73
CA THR A 445 -18.37 21.88 -7.18
C THR A 445 -19.28 22.33 -6.03
N GLY A 446 -18.94 21.95 -4.80
CA GLY A 446 -19.63 22.25 -3.56
C GLY A 446 -19.41 23.68 -3.03
N PRO A 447 -20.13 24.08 -1.97
CA PRO A 447 -20.16 25.46 -1.54
C PRO A 447 -18.90 25.93 -0.81
N ALA A 448 -17.99 25.02 -0.42
CA ALA A 448 -16.77 25.37 0.31
C ALA A 448 -15.95 26.48 -0.36
N GLY A 449 -15.80 26.47 -1.69
CA GLY A 449 -15.06 27.50 -2.43
C GLY A 449 -15.64 28.92 -2.28
N ARG A 450 -16.94 29.02 -1.96
CA ARG A 450 -17.66 30.29 -1.73
C ARG A 450 -17.85 30.59 -0.25
N ASN A 451 -17.61 29.62 0.64
CA ASN A 451 -17.80 29.76 2.07
C ASN A 451 -16.70 30.66 2.68
N PRO A 452 -17.07 31.81 3.30
CA PRO A 452 -16.10 32.73 3.89
C PRO A 452 -15.36 32.14 5.09
N LEU A 453 -15.93 31.15 5.79
CA LEU A 453 -15.29 30.51 6.96
C LEU A 453 -13.97 29.84 6.58
N TRP A 454 -13.91 29.13 5.46
CA TRP A 454 -12.67 28.48 5.01
C TRP A 454 -11.61 29.48 4.57
N LYS A 455 -12.02 30.64 4.04
CA LYS A 455 -11.08 31.72 3.74
C LYS A 455 -10.45 32.30 5.00
N ILE A 456 -11.24 32.43 6.07
CA ILE A 456 -10.76 32.88 7.39
C ILE A 456 -9.87 31.81 8.03
N ALA A 457 -10.31 30.55 8.06
CA ALA A 457 -9.55 29.44 8.64
C ALA A 457 -8.19 29.27 7.95
N ARG A 458 -8.16 29.30 6.61
CA ARG A 458 -6.93 29.35 5.82
C ARG A 458 -6.07 30.55 6.21
N ALA A 459 -6.64 31.75 6.29
CA ALA A 459 -5.88 32.96 6.61
C ALA A 459 -5.28 32.95 8.03
N VAL A 460 -5.93 32.27 8.98
CA VAL A 460 -5.43 32.07 10.35
C VAL A 460 -4.22 31.13 10.37
N ILE A 461 -4.19 30.11 9.51
CA ILE A 461 -3.04 29.20 9.36
C ILE A 461 -1.92 29.92 8.59
N HIS A 462 -2.18 30.21 7.32
CA HIS A 462 -1.28 30.93 6.42
C HIS A 462 -2.04 31.38 5.17
N GLN A 463 -2.10 32.69 4.94
CA GLN A 463 -2.81 33.23 3.79
C GLN A 463 -1.95 33.12 2.51
N PRO A 464 -2.37 32.36 1.48
CA PRO A 464 -1.58 32.20 0.27
C PRO A 464 -1.39 33.53 -0.46
N SER A 465 -0.18 33.77 -0.94
CA SER A 465 0.17 34.92 -1.77
C SER A 465 -0.53 34.87 -3.14
N LYS A 466 -0.47 35.98 -3.91
CA LYS A 466 -1.02 36.00 -5.27
C LYS A 466 -0.19 35.14 -6.21
N GLU A 467 1.13 35.17 -6.02
CA GLU A 467 2.11 34.42 -6.77
C GLU A 467 1.89 32.92 -6.56
N GLN A 468 1.64 32.49 -5.33
CA GLN A 468 1.35 31.10 -4.99
C GLN A 468 0.02 30.63 -5.61
N GLN A 469 -1.04 31.44 -5.52
CA GLN A 469 -2.33 31.15 -6.17
C GLN A 469 -2.20 31.05 -7.69
N GLN A 470 -1.40 31.93 -8.32
CA GLN A 470 -1.17 31.90 -9.76
C GLN A 470 -0.35 30.66 -10.16
N CYS A 471 0.69 30.31 -9.40
CA CYS A 471 1.50 29.13 -9.67
C CYS A 471 0.67 27.85 -9.57
N GLN A 472 -0.13 27.73 -8.50
CA GLN A 472 -0.95 26.55 -8.24
C GLN A 472 -2.20 26.46 -9.13
N SER A 473 -2.55 27.51 -9.88
CA SER A 473 -3.76 27.52 -10.72
C SER A 473 -3.88 26.27 -11.61
N PRO A 474 -5.08 25.67 -11.77
CA PRO A 474 -6.39 26.14 -11.28
C PRO A 474 -6.73 25.74 -9.83
N LYS A 475 -5.81 25.13 -9.08
CA LYS A 475 -6.07 24.73 -7.69
C LYS A 475 -6.45 25.92 -6.83
N ASN A 476 -7.63 25.84 -6.21
CA ASN A 476 -7.99 26.75 -5.13
C ASN A 476 -7.27 26.30 -3.86
N VAL A 477 -6.25 27.04 -3.44
CA VAL A 477 -5.40 26.69 -2.29
C VAL A 477 -6.20 26.79 -0.98
N LEU A 478 -6.31 25.67 -0.27
CA LEU A 478 -6.84 25.54 1.08
C LEU A 478 -5.75 25.65 2.13
N LEU A 479 -4.65 24.92 1.96
CA LEU A 479 -3.50 24.94 2.87
C LEU A 479 -2.24 25.31 2.08
N ASP A 480 -1.62 26.43 2.43
CA ASP A 480 -0.36 26.89 1.85
C ASP A 480 0.80 26.48 2.77
N ILE A 481 1.39 25.31 2.50
CA ILE A 481 2.19 24.56 3.49
C ILE A 481 3.69 24.52 3.20
N GLY A 482 4.12 24.73 1.94
CA GLY A 482 5.54 24.72 1.56
C GLY A 482 6.34 25.94 2.03
N THR A 483 5.66 26.89 2.69
CA THR A 483 6.30 28.05 3.35
C THR A 483 6.20 27.98 4.88
N LEU A 484 5.52 26.96 5.42
CA LEU A 484 5.31 26.79 6.86
C LEU A 484 6.41 25.93 7.49
N THR A 485 7.22 26.57 8.32
CA THR A 485 8.35 25.95 9.04
C THR A 485 8.20 25.95 10.56
N GLU A 486 7.12 26.52 11.08
CA GLU A 486 6.82 26.57 12.52
C GLU A 486 5.63 25.67 12.86
N PRO A 487 5.68 24.88 13.95
CA PRO A 487 6.84 24.62 14.82
C PRO A 487 7.98 23.82 14.14
N TYR A 488 7.69 23.20 13.01
CA TYR A 488 8.61 22.57 12.06
C TYR A 488 7.91 22.42 10.71
N ALA A 489 8.63 21.96 9.68
CA ALA A 489 8.07 21.83 8.32
C ALA A 489 6.77 21.01 8.28
N TRP A 490 5.76 21.52 7.58
CA TRP A 490 4.43 20.92 7.50
C TRP A 490 4.32 19.80 6.47
N ALA A 491 5.09 19.89 5.38
CA ALA A 491 5.18 18.88 4.32
C ALA A 491 6.61 18.80 3.78
N ALA A 492 6.87 17.79 2.96
CA ALA A 492 8.11 17.72 2.20
C ALA A 492 8.11 18.79 1.10
N ASP A 493 9.17 19.60 1.06
CA ASP A 493 9.54 20.40 -0.12
C ASP A 493 10.82 19.85 -0.80
N ILE A 494 11.68 19.22 0.01
CA ILE A 494 12.86 18.49 -0.43
C ILE A 494 12.48 17.01 -0.56
N ILE A 495 12.53 16.49 -1.78
CA ILE A 495 12.12 15.11 -2.10
C ILE A 495 13.27 14.27 -2.66
N ASP A 496 13.16 12.96 -2.48
CA ASP A 496 14.06 11.98 -3.10
C ASP A 496 13.74 11.79 -4.59
N ILE A 497 14.76 11.85 -5.45
CA ILE A 497 14.72 11.36 -6.83
C ILE A 497 15.66 10.18 -6.94
N GLN A 498 15.11 8.99 -7.18
CA GLN A 498 15.88 7.75 -7.21
C GLN A 498 15.36 6.80 -8.28
N VAL A 499 16.28 6.20 -9.02
CA VAL A 499 16.01 5.07 -9.93
C VAL A 499 17.06 3.99 -9.68
N LEU A 500 16.58 2.74 -9.60
CA LEU A 500 17.42 1.55 -9.44
C LEU A 500 17.41 0.77 -10.74
N ARG A 501 18.52 0.12 -11.09
CA ARG A 501 18.67 -0.69 -12.30
C ARG A 501 19.32 -2.02 -11.95
N VAL A 502 18.71 -3.11 -12.39
CA VAL A 502 19.31 -4.44 -12.42
C VAL A 502 19.16 -5.01 -13.84
N GLY A 503 20.27 -5.09 -14.56
CA GLY A 503 20.26 -5.58 -15.93
C GLY A 503 19.48 -4.66 -16.88
N GLN A 504 18.40 -5.19 -17.48
CA GLN A 504 17.44 -4.42 -18.28
C GLN A 504 16.21 -3.94 -17.48
N LEU A 505 16.08 -4.26 -16.19
CA LEU A 505 14.98 -3.81 -15.33
C LEU A 505 15.33 -2.50 -14.62
N PHE A 506 14.40 -1.55 -14.67
CA PHE A 506 14.47 -0.24 -14.01
C PHE A 506 13.30 -0.09 -13.02
N LEU A 507 13.62 0.37 -11.81
CA LEU A 507 12.65 0.63 -10.74
C LEU A 507 12.63 2.13 -10.47
N ILE A 508 11.51 2.78 -10.79
CA ILE A 508 11.25 4.17 -10.43
C ILE A 508 10.81 4.20 -8.96
N ILE A 509 11.51 4.98 -8.13
CA ILE A 509 11.17 5.14 -6.72
C ILE A 509 10.48 6.49 -6.56
N SER A 510 9.15 6.47 -6.49
CA SER A 510 8.34 7.70 -6.42
C SER A 510 7.95 8.03 -4.99
N THR A 511 8.25 9.25 -4.56
CA THR A 511 7.84 9.85 -3.28
C THR A 511 6.34 10.16 -3.21
N SER A 512 5.72 10.38 -4.36
CA SER A 512 4.29 10.65 -4.47
C SER A 512 3.52 9.43 -4.96
N GLU A 513 2.26 9.32 -4.55
CA GLU A 513 1.26 8.42 -5.12
C GLU A 513 0.95 8.84 -6.56
N ALA A 514 1.64 8.23 -7.52
CA ALA A 514 1.42 8.52 -8.94
C ALA A 514 0.08 7.94 -9.41
N THR A 515 -0.71 8.74 -10.12
CA THR A 515 -1.90 8.25 -10.82
C THR A 515 -1.54 7.29 -11.95
N THR A 516 -2.54 6.59 -12.48
CA THR A 516 -2.41 5.66 -13.58
C THR A 516 -1.67 6.28 -14.76
N MET A 517 -2.13 7.42 -15.28
CA MET A 517 -1.49 8.03 -16.45
C MET A 517 -0.13 8.66 -16.13
N SER A 518 0.03 9.22 -14.93
CA SER A 518 1.33 9.70 -14.45
C SER A 518 2.39 8.61 -14.46
N GLY A 519 2.06 7.44 -13.91
CA GLY A 519 2.94 6.27 -13.91
C GLY A 519 3.26 5.76 -15.31
N ARG A 520 2.27 5.75 -16.22
CA ARG A 520 2.47 5.35 -17.63
C ARG A 520 3.45 6.27 -18.35
N ARG A 521 3.24 7.60 -18.29
CA ARG A 521 4.13 8.60 -18.89
C ARG A 521 5.55 8.50 -18.34
N TRP A 522 5.69 8.32 -17.03
CA TRP A 522 7.00 8.20 -16.39
C TRP A 522 7.74 6.93 -16.80
N LYS A 523 7.06 5.77 -16.79
CA LYS A 523 7.65 4.50 -17.24
C LYS A 523 8.05 4.54 -18.71
N GLU A 524 7.22 5.13 -19.57
CA GLU A 524 7.53 5.30 -21.00
C GLU A 524 8.77 6.19 -21.21
N ALA A 525 8.87 7.30 -20.49
CA ALA A 525 10.03 8.18 -20.55
C ALA A 525 11.33 7.46 -20.14
N ILE A 526 11.31 6.69 -19.04
CA ILE A 526 12.47 5.90 -18.61
C ILE A 526 12.81 4.80 -19.61
N ALA A 527 11.81 4.09 -20.14
CA ALA A 527 12.04 3.05 -21.15
C ALA A 527 12.69 3.65 -22.42
N LYS A 528 12.23 4.82 -22.88
CA LYS A 528 12.85 5.52 -24.00
C LYS A 528 14.26 5.99 -23.66
N GLY A 529 14.45 6.62 -22.51
CA GLY A 529 15.77 7.09 -22.06
C GLY A 529 16.78 5.96 -21.87
N ALA A 530 16.35 4.78 -21.41
CA ALA A 530 17.22 3.62 -21.27
C ALA A 530 17.75 3.12 -22.63
N LYS A 531 16.95 3.23 -23.70
CA LYS A 531 17.41 2.96 -25.07
C LYS A 531 18.39 4.02 -25.53
N ASP A 532 18.02 5.29 -25.39
CA ASP A 532 18.74 6.42 -25.96
C ASP A 532 20.08 6.69 -25.27
N TYR A 533 20.13 6.62 -23.94
CA TYR A 533 21.31 7.00 -23.14
C TYR A 533 22.11 5.80 -22.63
N LEU A 534 21.47 4.65 -22.43
CA LEU A 534 22.10 3.48 -21.80
C LEU A 534 22.27 2.29 -22.77
N SER A 535 21.80 2.43 -24.01
CA SER A 535 21.83 1.37 -25.04
C SER A 535 21.16 0.06 -24.59
N VAL A 536 20.16 0.15 -23.71
CA VAL A 536 19.36 -1.02 -23.30
C VAL A 536 18.31 -1.27 -24.36
N SER A 537 18.44 -2.34 -25.13
CA SER A 537 17.55 -2.65 -26.25
C SER A 537 16.11 -2.89 -25.83
N ASP A 538 15.93 -3.58 -24.69
CA ASP A 538 14.62 -4.06 -24.24
C ASP A 538 14.38 -3.75 -22.74
N PRO A 539 14.22 -2.48 -22.39
CA PRO A 539 14.07 -2.09 -20.99
C PRO A 539 12.72 -2.56 -20.44
N LEU A 540 12.75 -3.09 -19.22
CA LEU A 540 11.61 -3.35 -18.36
C LEU A 540 11.54 -2.22 -17.33
N VAL A 541 10.37 -1.65 -17.09
CA VAL A 541 10.23 -0.53 -16.14
C VAL A 541 9.05 -0.77 -15.22
N VAL A 542 9.31 -0.76 -13.92
CA VAL A 542 8.32 -0.78 -12.85
C VAL A 542 8.44 0.49 -12.02
N LEU A 543 7.40 0.78 -11.24
CA LEU A 543 7.35 1.94 -10.36
C LEU A 543 6.90 1.47 -8.98
N GLY A 544 7.59 1.91 -7.93
CA GLY A 544 7.23 1.68 -6.53
C GLY A 544 6.88 3.00 -5.85
N ALA A 545 5.66 3.11 -5.31
CA ALA A 545 5.17 4.31 -4.65
C ALA A 545 4.16 3.98 -3.54
N PRO A 546 3.99 4.83 -2.52
CA PRO A 546 4.83 5.98 -2.19
C PRO A 546 6.08 5.57 -1.38
N SER A 547 7.22 6.14 -1.74
CA SER A 547 8.54 5.66 -1.30
C SER A 547 9.45 6.76 -0.76
N ASN A 548 10.35 6.40 0.16
CA ASN A 548 11.41 7.24 0.76
C ASN A 548 10.93 8.45 1.57
N SER A 549 10.21 9.38 0.96
CA SER A 549 9.59 10.55 1.57
C SER A 549 8.15 10.65 1.07
N TYR A 550 7.20 11.01 1.93
CA TYR A 550 5.80 11.13 1.51
C TYR A 550 5.49 12.54 0.99
N ALA A 551 5.22 12.64 -0.31
CA ALA A 551 4.88 13.89 -0.99
C ALA A 551 3.47 13.85 -1.62
N HIS A 552 2.50 13.25 -0.90
CA HIS A 552 1.10 13.11 -1.32
C HIS A 552 0.98 12.54 -2.75
N TYR A 553 0.32 13.23 -3.67
CA TYR A 553 -0.03 12.71 -5.00
C TYR A 553 0.81 13.32 -6.12
N VAL A 554 0.87 12.62 -7.24
CA VAL A 554 1.30 13.21 -8.52
C VAL A 554 0.35 12.79 -9.62
N THR A 555 -0.27 13.80 -10.24
CA THR A 555 -1.21 13.70 -11.36
C THR A 555 -0.55 14.19 -12.66
N THR A 556 -1.16 13.88 -13.80
CA THR A 556 -0.84 14.59 -15.05
C THR A 556 -1.30 16.05 -14.94
N GLU A 557 -0.84 16.91 -15.87
CA GLU A 557 -1.31 18.31 -15.92
C GLU A 557 -2.82 18.37 -16.21
N GLU A 558 -3.30 17.44 -17.03
CA GLU A 558 -4.69 17.31 -17.42
C GLU A 558 -5.57 16.86 -16.25
N GLU A 559 -5.16 15.81 -15.53
CA GLU A 559 -5.84 15.34 -14.32
C GLU A 559 -5.80 16.40 -13.20
N TYR A 560 -4.68 17.13 -13.08
CA TYR A 560 -4.53 18.24 -12.15
C TYR A 560 -5.58 19.32 -12.43
N GLY A 561 -5.85 19.63 -13.70
CA GLY A 561 -6.83 20.61 -14.11
C GLY A 561 -8.25 20.32 -13.61
N ALA A 562 -8.62 19.05 -13.48
CA ALA A 562 -9.94 18.62 -13.00
C ALA A 562 -10.12 18.79 -11.47
N GLN A 563 -9.04 18.97 -10.70
CA GLN A 563 -9.07 19.24 -9.25
C GLN A 563 -9.98 18.28 -8.45
N ARG A 564 -9.98 16.99 -8.78
CA ARG A 564 -10.42 15.93 -7.85
C ARG A 564 -9.42 15.75 -6.70
N TYR A 565 -9.65 14.80 -5.81
CA TYR A 565 -8.81 14.64 -4.61
C TYR A 565 -7.31 14.57 -4.92
N GLU A 566 -6.93 13.77 -5.92
CA GLU A 566 -5.53 13.58 -6.33
C GLU A 566 -4.94 14.90 -6.86
N GLY A 567 -5.67 15.61 -7.74
CA GLY A 567 -5.23 16.92 -8.27
C GLY A 567 -5.16 18.02 -7.20
N GLY A 568 -6.08 17.99 -6.23
CA GLY A 568 -6.03 18.85 -5.05
C GLY A 568 -4.84 18.53 -4.13
N SER A 569 -4.32 17.31 -4.20
CA SER A 569 -3.25 16.79 -3.34
C SER A 569 -1.87 16.69 -4.03
N THR A 570 -1.77 17.07 -5.31
CA THR A 570 -0.50 17.23 -6.02
C THR A 570 0.22 18.48 -5.54
N LEU A 571 1.16 18.34 -4.60
CA LEU A 571 1.71 19.45 -3.81
C LEU A 571 2.30 20.60 -4.63
N TYR A 572 3.15 20.28 -5.63
CA TYR A 572 4.02 21.26 -6.28
C TYR A 572 3.44 21.86 -7.57
N GLY A 573 2.11 21.83 -7.71
CA GLY A 573 1.38 22.43 -8.83
C GLY A 573 1.29 21.55 -10.08
N PRO A 574 0.80 22.11 -11.20
CA PRO A 574 0.51 21.35 -12.43
C PRO A 574 1.74 20.70 -13.06
N ASN A 575 2.92 21.27 -12.84
CA ASN A 575 4.18 20.83 -13.44
C ASN A 575 4.89 19.70 -12.65
N THR A 576 4.27 19.17 -11.59
CA THR A 576 4.89 18.21 -10.69
C THR A 576 5.37 16.94 -11.41
N LEU A 577 4.53 16.32 -12.23
CA LEU A 577 4.92 15.12 -13.00
C LEU A 577 6.07 15.42 -13.96
N ALA A 578 6.01 16.54 -14.67
CA ALA A 578 7.05 16.94 -15.61
C ALA A 578 8.41 17.12 -14.91
N ALA A 579 8.42 17.65 -13.68
CA ALA A 579 9.62 17.80 -12.87
C ALA A 579 10.22 16.45 -12.47
N TYR A 580 9.40 15.52 -11.97
CA TYR A 580 9.83 14.15 -11.64
C TYR A 580 10.44 13.42 -12.84
N VAL A 581 9.77 13.48 -14.00
CA VAL A 581 10.27 12.85 -15.23
C VAL A 581 11.55 13.53 -15.70
N ASN A 582 11.63 14.87 -15.67
CA ASN A 582 12.83 15.60 -16.05
C ASN A 582 14.03 15.22 -15.18
N LEU A 583 13.86 15.22 -13.85
CA LEU A 583 14.94 14.90 -12.91
C LEU A 583 15.43 13.47 -13.11
N THR A 584 14.50 12.51 -13.24
CA THR A 584 14.89 11.11 -13.47
C THR A 584 15.59 10.90 -14.82
N LEU A 585 15.19 11.59 -15.89
CA LEU A 585 15.89 11.56 -17.17
C LEU A 585 17.26 12.24 -17.10
N THR A 586 17.38 13.33 -16.34
CA THR A 586 18.64 14.07 -16.16
C THR A 586 19.72 13.20 -15.53
N TYR A 587 19.35 12.37 -14.54
CA TYR A 587 20.28 11.49 -13.85
C TYR A 587 20.32 10.05 -14.41
N LEU A 588 19.49 9.72 -15.40
CA LEU A 588 19.47 8.39 -16.00
C LEU A 588 20.84 7.91 -16.54
N PRO A 589 21.70 8.75 -17.14
CA PRO A 589 23.04 8.34 -17.59
C PRO A 589 23.95 7.78 -16.49
N TYR A 590 23.70 8.10 -15.21
CA TYR A 590 24.47 7.57 -14.08
C TYR A 590 24.19 6.08 -13.80
N LEU A 591 23.15 5.51 -14.42
CA LEU A 591 22.91 4.06 -14.42
C LEU A 591 23.66 3.33 -15.54
N GLY A 592 24.62 3.99 -16.20
CA GLY A 592 25.46 3.44 -17.25
C GLY A 592 26.63 2.59 -16.74
N SER A 593 27.51 2.20 -17.66
CA SER A 593 28.76 1.51 -17.31
C SER A 593 29.68 2.45 -16.52
N SER A 594 30.55 1.89 -15.67
CA SER A 594 31.49 2.72 -14.88
C SER A 594 32.38 3.62 -15.76
N LEU A 595 32.66 3.21 -17.01
CA LEU A 595 33.42 4.00 -17.98
C LEU A 595 32.65 5.21 -18.51
N GLU A 596 31.35 5.07 -18.75
CA GLU A 596 30.51 6.20 -19.18
C GLU A 596 30.25 7.16 -18.01
N VAL A 597 29.95 6.61 -16.83
CA VAL A 597 29.72 7.40 -15.62
C VAL A 597 30.96 8.22 -15.24
N ALA A 598 32.18 7.69 -15.43
CA ALA A 598 33.42 8.41 -15.16
C ALA A 598 33.63 9.67 -16.05
N LYS A 599 32.88 9.79 -17.15
CA LYS A 599 32.90 11.00 -18.02
C LYS A 599 31.89 12.05 -17.59
N LEU A 600 30.94 11.69 -16.71
CA LEU A 600 29.91 12.59 -16.20
C LEU A 600 30.47 13.41 -15.03
N PRO A 601 29.92 14.61 -14.78
CA PRO A 601 30.17 15.33 -13.53
C PRO A 601 29.81 14.45 -12.32
N ALA A 602 30.39 14.74 -11.15
CA ALA A 602 29.91 14.09 -9.93
C ALA A 602 28.47 14.54 -9.62
N ILE A 603 27.60 13.59 -9.29
CA ILE A 603 26.24 13.89 -8.82
C ILE A 603 26.35 14.80 -7.59
N GLN A 604 25.63 15.92 -7.63
CA GLN A 604 25.44 16.75 -6.45
C GLN A 604 24.25 16.19 -5.66
N PRO A 605 24.39 15.89 -4.37
CA PRO A 605 23.34 15.23 -3.59
C PRO A 605 22.09 16.10 -3.38
N GLY A 606 22.16 17.40 -3.64
CA GLY A 606 21.08 18.35 -3.36
C GLY A 606 21.01 18.74 -1.88
N PRO A 607 19.99 19.53 -1.49
CA PRO A 607 19.80 19.94 -0.10
C PRO A 607 19.27 18.77 0.74
N SER A 608 19.75 18.61 1.96
CA SER A 608 19.23 17.57 2.87
C SER A 608 17.84 17.96 3.42
N PRO A 609 16.88 17.02 3.49
CA PRO A 609 15.58 17.29 4.10
C PRO A 609 15.69 17.44 5.62
N PRO A 610 14.79 18.22 6.27
CA PRO A 610 14.77 18.34 7.72
C PRO A 610 14.33 17.04 8.38
N ILE A 611 15.00 16.64 9.47
CA ILE A 611 14.61 15.50 10.31
C ILE A 611 14.00 16.00 11.61
N ASN A 612 12.72 15.68 11.83
CA ASN A 612 11.94 16.26 12.93
C ASN A 612 11.73 15.31 14.11
N THR A 613 12.19 14.06 14.04
CA THR A 613 11.96 13.01 15.08
C THR A 613 12.23 13.47 16.51
N ASN A 614 13.24 14.31 16.74
CA ASN A 614 13.63 14.80 18.06
C ASN A 614 12.91 16.09 18.51
N ARG A 615 12.19 16.76 17.61
CA ARG A 615 11.42 17.99 17.90
C ARG A 615 9.92 17.87 17.65
N SER A 616 9.46 16.73 17.13
CA SER A 616 8.04 16.47 16.88
C SER A 616 7.23 16.61 18.16
N LEU A 617 6.08 17.26 18.06
CA LEU A 617 5.11 17.35 19.14
C LEU A 617 4.39 16.00 19.30
N SER A 618 4.01 15.68 20.54
CA SER A 618 3.23 14.47 20.84
C SER A 618 2.24 14.75 21.97
N PHE A 619 0.97 14.56 21.67
CA PHE A 619 -0.16 14.63 22.60
C PHE A 619 -0.76 13.25 22.87
N ILE A 620 -0.06 12.20 22.42
CA ILE A 620 -0.42 10.80 22.61
C ILE A 620 -0.09 10.43 24.04
N ALA A 621 -1.11 10.06 24.82
CA ALA A 621 -0.90 9.59 26.18
C ALA A 621 -0.11 8.27 26.19
N GLY A 622 0.88 8.14 27.07
CA GLY A 622 1.56 6.87 27.33
C GLY A 622 0.74 5.96 28.24
N VAL A 623 1.16 4.70 28.38
CA VAL A 623 0.59 3.79 29.39
C VAL A 623 1.03 4.25 30.78
N VAL A 624 0.08 4.65 31.63
CA VAL A 624 0.36 5.07 33.01
C VAL A 624 0.63 3.84 33.88
N TYR A 625 -0.37 2.96 34.00
CA TYR A 625 -0.31 1.66 34.67
C TYR A 625 -1.48 0.78 34.22
N ASP A 626 -1.41 -0.52 34.52
CA ASP A 626 -2.48 -1.50 34.36
C ASP A 626 -2.94 -2.03 35.71
N GLY A 627 -4.25 -2.24 35.85
CA GLY A 627 -4.87 -2.84 37.02
C GLY A 627 -5.70 -4.06 36.65
N ALA A 628 -5.83 -5.01 37.59
CA ALA A 628 -6.73 -6.14 37.46
C ALA A 628 -7.93 -5.99 38.41
N PRO A 629 -9.14 -6.43 38.03
CA PRO A 629 -10.30 -6.41 38.92
C PRO A 629 -10.05 -7.13 40.24
N ILE A 630 -10.73 -6.70 41.30
CA ILE A 630 -10.58 -7.27 42.65
C ILE A 630 -10.79 -8.80 42.62
N GLY A 631 -9.82 -9.54 43.15
CA GLY A 631 -9.86 -11.00 43.19
C GLY A 631 -9.51 -11.70 41.87
N LYS A 632 -9.09 -10.95 40.84
CA LYS A 632 -8.56 -11.46 39.57
C LYS A 632 -7.09 -11.07 39.42
N HIS A 633 -6.41 -11.73 38.49
CA HIS A 633 -5.07 -11.38 38.01
C HIS A 633 -5.07 -11.32 36.48
N PHE A 634 -4.06 -10.65 35.91
CA PHE A 634 -3.83 -10.62 34.48
C PHE A 634 -3.75 -12.05 33.90
N GLY A 635 -4.36 -12.26 32.74
CA GLY A 635 -4.46 -13.59 32.12
C GLY A 635 -5.61 -14.47 32.66
N ASN A 636 -6.36 -14.04 33.69
CA ASN A 636 -7.56 -14.76 34.08
C ASN A 636 -8.63 -14.73 33.00
N VAL A 637 -9.20 -15.89 32.70
CA VAL A 637 -10.33 -16.01 31.79
C VAL A 637 -11.59 -15.41 32.43
N THR A 638 -12.24 -14.49 31.72
CA THR A 638 -13.55 -13.92 32.07
C THR A 638 -14.67 -14.55 31.26
N SER A 639 -14.38 -15.03 30.06
CA SER A 639 -15.30 -15.78 29.20
C SER A 639 -14.55 -16.86 28.43
N ASN A 640 -15.08 -18.09 28.43
CA ASN A 640 -14.56 -19.23 27.67
C ASN A 640 -15.50 -19.59 26.53
N PRO A 641 -14.99 -20.24 25.47
CA PRO A 641 -15.87 -20.90 24.52
C PRO A 641 -16.60 -22.06 25.19
N GLY A 642 -17.73 -22.47 24.61
CA GLY A 642 -18.35 -23.76 24.94
C GLY A 642 -17.40 -24.93 24.61
N SER A 643 -17.73 -26.14 25.06
CA SER A 643 -16.88 -27.32 24.81
C SER A 643 -16.84 -27.77 23.34
N GLY A 644 -17.73 -27.26 22.50
CA GLY A 644 -17.94 -27.71 21.13
C GLY A 644 -18.86 -28.94 21.01
N PRO A 645 -18.89 -29.61 19.86
CA PRO A 645 -17.93 -29.43 18.75
C PRO A 645 -18.21 -28.18 17.91
N TYR A 646 -17.13 -27.50 17.53
CA TYR A 646 -17.12 -26.45 16.50
C TYR A 646 -16.66 -27.03 15.17
N GLY A 647 -17.08 -26.42 14.06
CA GLY A 647 -16.66 -26.77 12.71
C GLY A 647 -16.13 -25.57 11.92
N PRO A 648 -15.72 -25.80 10.65
CA PRO A 648 -15.31 -24.71 9.77
C PRO A 648 -16.38 -23.63 9.63
N GLY A 649 -15.98 -22.36 9.69
CA GLY A 649 -16.86 -21.19 9.71
C GLY A 649 -17.40 -20.79 11.09
N ASP A 650 -17.27 -21.65 12.11
CA ASP A 650 -17.61 -21.26 13.48
C ASP A 650 -16.56 -20.31 14.06
N ILE A 651 -17.01 -19.37 14.87
CA ILE A 651 -16.16 -18.41 15.58
C ILE A 651 -16.04 -18.79 17.05
N VAL A 652 -14.83 -19.06 17.51
CA VAL A 652 -14.50 -19.41 18.89
C VAL A 652 -13.84 -18.23 19.59
N LYS A 653 -14.39 -17.79 20.73
CA LYS A 653 -13.90 -16.61 21.47
C LYS A 653 -13.53 -16.94 22.90
N THR A 654 -12.40 -16.39 23.37
CA THR A 654 -12.02 -16.37 24.79
C THR A 654 -11.68 -14.95 25.20
N THR A 655 -12.20 -14.49 26.35
CA THR A 655 -11.87 -13.18 26.91
C THR A 655 -11.08 -13.35 28.21
N PHE A 656 -10.03 -12.54 28.35
CA PHE A 656 -9.11 -12.53 29.47
C PHE A 656 -9.08 -11.15 30.12
N VAL A 657 -8.75 -11.10 31.42
CA VAL A 657 -8.26 -9.87 32.06
C VAL A 657 -6.95 -9.49 31.37
N GLY A 658 -6.95 -8.32 30.74
CA GLY A 658 -5.88 -7.84 29.89
C GLY A 658 -5.02 -6.76 30.53
N ALA A 659 -3.92 -6.44 29.87
CA ALA A 659 -3.13 -5.24 30.06
C ALA A 659 -2.92 -4.54 28.71
N ASN A 660 -2.45 -3.30 28.71
CA ASN A 660 -2.25 -2.53 27.48
C ASN A 660 -1.12 -3.12 26.60
N PRO A 661 -1.40 -3.51 25.33
CA PRO A 661 -0.40 -4.03 24.40
C PRO A 661 0.80 -3.09 24.12
N ARG A 662 0.70 -1.80 24.43
CA ARG A 662 1.83 -0.86 24.28
C ARG A 662 2.96 -1.09 25.26
N ASN A 663 2.76 -1.90 26.30
CA ASN A 663 3.82 -2.27 27.23
C ASN A 663 4.93 -3.10 26.53
N ASN A 664 4.55 -3.92 25.56
CA ASN A 664 5.48 -4.72 24.76
C ASN A 664 4.85 -5.01 23.41
N LEU A 665 5.53 -4.67 22.32
CA LEU A 665 5.01 -4.89 20.97
C LEU A 665 4.98 -6.37 20.54
N HIS A 666 5.68 -7.24 21.28
CA HIS A 666 5.90 -8.64 20.92
C HIS A 666 6.44 -8.79 19.48
N LEU A 667 7.35 -7.90 19.06
CA LEU A 667 8.02 -8.00 17.75
C LEU A 667 8.72 -9.35 17.64
N GLU A 668 8.60 -9.99 16.47
CA GLU A 668 9.12 -11.35 16.21
C GLU A 668 8.49 -12.46 17.08
N SER A 669 7.45 -12.13 17.86
CA SER A 669 6.73 -13.02 18.76
C SER A 669 5.23 -12.96 18.46
N THR A 670 4.36 -13.22 19.45
CA THR A 670 2.91 -13.19 19.30
C THR A 670 2.19 -12.75 20.58
N TYR A 671 1.03 -12.11 20.44
CA TYR A 671 0.10 -11.83 21.55
C TYR A 671 -0.88 -12.99 21.78
N ALA A 672 -1.19 -13.77 20.75
CA ALA A 672 -2.28 -14.73 20.77
C ALA A 672 -1.91 -15.98 19.98
N ALA A 673 -2.23 -17.14 20.52
CA ALA A 673 -2.09 -18.42 19.83
C ALA A 673 -3.31 -19.31 20.02
N VAL A 674 -3.58 -20.13 19.00
CA VAL A 674 -4.44 -21.30 19.08
C VAL A 674 -3.53 -22.51 19.20
N GLU A 675 -3.73 -23.31 20.24
CA GLU A 675 -2.96 -24.51 20.48
C GLU A 675 -3.84 -25.75 20.33
N ARG A 676 -3.32 -26.76 19.61
CA ARG A 676 -3.94 -28.08 19.47
C ARG A 676 -3.24 -29.09 20.36
N LYS A 677 -4.00 -29.96 21.00
CA LYS A 677 -3.46 -31.11 21.73
C LYS A 677 -3.10 -32.23 20.76
N ASN A 678 -1.83 -32.63 20.72
CA ASN A 678 -1.36 -33.73 19.89
C ASN A 678 -1.62 -35.11 20.52
N ASP A 679 -1.25 -36.18 19.81
CA ASP A 679 -1.47 -37.57 20.24
C ASP A 679 -0.70 -37.96 21.51
N TYR A 680 0.40 -37.25 21.81
CA TYR A 680 1.20 -37.42 23.03
C TYR A 680 0.65 -36.62 24.23
N GLY A 681 -0.41 -35.85 24.02
CA GLY A 681 -1.06 -35.02 25.03
C GLY A 681 -0.36 -33.68 25.29
N THR A 682 0.63 -33.29 24.48
CA THR A 682 1.27 -31.97 24.53
C THR A 682 0.53 -30.96 23.64
N TRP A 683 0.70 -29.67 23.92
CA TRP A 683 0.06 -28.58 23.17
C TRP A 683 1.02 -27.99 22.14
N GLU A 684 0.56 -27.84 20.91
CA GLU A 684 1.31 -27.29 19.78
C GLU A 684 0.57 -26.08 19.22
N VAL A 685 1.29 -24.98 18.99
CA VAL A 685 0.74 -23.79 18.34
C VAL A 685 0.43 -24.13 16.88
N VAL A 686 -0.83 -23.97 16.49
CA VAL A 686 -1.28 -24.19 15.11
C VAL A 686 -1.71 -22.90 14.41
N ARG A 687 -2.02 -21.85 15.18
CA ARG A 687 -2.27 -20.49 14.70
C ARG A 687 -1.69 -19.48 15.67
N ASN A 688 -1.28 -18.33 15.16
CA ASN A 688 -0.87 -17.18 15.96
C ASN A 688 -1.37 -15.86 15.33
N ASP A 689 -1.03 -14.72 15.93
CA ASP A 689 -1.48 -13.38 15.48
C ASP A 689 -0.93 -12.91 14.12
N ARG A 690 -0.26 -13.81 13.38
CA ARG A 690 0.10 -13.63 11.95
C ARG A 690 -0.99 -14.17 11.03
N ASP A 691 -1.82 -15.10 11.51
CA ASP A 691 -2.86 -15.76 10.74
C ASP A 691 -4.13 -14.90 10.68
N TRP A 692 -4.61 -14.66 9.46
CA TRP A 692 -5.74 -13.75 9.18
C TRP A 692 -7.01 -14.00 10.02
N ASN A 693 -7.28 -15.26 10.33
CA ASN A 693 -8.48 -15.70 11.02
C ASN A 693 -8.33 -15.76 12.56
N LEU A 694 -7.16 -15.43 13.11
CA LEU A 694 -6.96 -15.23 14.55
C LEU A 694 -6.91 -13.72 14.85
N VAL A 695 -7.94 -13.21 15.50
CA VAL A 695 -8.09 -11.80 15.84
C VAL A 695 -7.82 -11.59 17.33
N PHE A 696 -6.94 -10.64 17.63
CA PHE A 696 -6.66 -10.15 18.98
C PHE A 696 -7.31 -8.77 19.15
N THR A 697 -8.27 -8.65 20.07
CA THR A 697 -8.92 -7.36 20.39
C THR A 697 -8.65 -6.98 21.82
N TRP A 698 -8.32 -5.71 22.05
CA TRP A 698 -8.13 -5.14 23.36
C TRP A 698 -9.17 -4.05 23.62
N LYS A 699 -9.67 -4.01 24.86
CA LYS A 699 -10.65 -3.00 25.27
C LYS A 699 -10.36 -2.53 26.68
N ARG A 700 -10.23 -1.20 26.85
CA ARG A 700 -10.24 -0.57 28.17
C ARG A 700 -11.64 -0.67 28.79
N THR A 701 -11.73 -1.22 30.00
CA THR A 701 -13.00 -1.38 30.73
C THR A 701 -13.13 -0.42 31.91
N ASN A 702 -12.01 0.09 32.44
CA ASN A 702 -12.01 1.15 33.44
C ASN A 702 -10.76 2.02 33.28
N GLU A 703 -10.94 3.31 32.99
CA GLU A 703 -9.85 4.25 32.78
C GLU A 703 -9.10 4.59 34.07
N ILE A 704 -9.84 4.91 35.15
CA ILE A 704 -9.27 5.33 36.42
C ILE A 704 -8.47 4.20 37.08
N LEU A 705 -8.99 2.98 37.04
CA LEU A 705 -8.40 1.79 37.66
C LEU A 705 -7.44 1.03 36.74
N GLY A 706 -7.27 1.48 35.49
CA GLY A 706 -6.40 0.81 34.51
C GLY A 706 -6.86 -0.59 34.11
N HIS A 707 -8.16 -0.92 34.21
CA HIS A 707 -8.66 -2.24 33.83
C HIS A 707 -8.85 -2.34 32.32
N SER A 708 -8.48 -3.49 31.77
CA SER A 708 -8.74 -3.84 30.38
C SER A 708 -9.03 -5.32 30.19
N GLU A 709 -9.59 -5.66 29.04
CA GLU A 709 -9.86 -7.03 28.61
C GLU A 709 -9.23 -7.27 27.24
N VAL A 710 -8.77 -8.50 27.03
CA VAL A 710 -8.33 -9.01 25.73
C VAL A 710 -9.28 -10.11 25.30
N THR A 711 -9.77 -10.04 24.07
CA THR A 711 -10.53 -11.12 23.43
C THR A 711 -9.72 -11.70 22.29
N ILE A 712 -9.47 -13.00 22.35
CA ILE A 712 -8.91 -13.80 21.26
C ILE A 712 -10.07 -14.50 20.56
N GLU A 713 -10.16 -14.29 19.26
CA GLU A 713 -11.20 -14.82 18.39
C GLU A 713 -10.57 -15.60 17.25
N TRP A 714 -10.94 -16.87 17.09
CA TRP A 714 -10.56 -17.70 15.97
C TRP A 714 -11.79 -18.06 15.14
N GLU A 715 -11.83 -17.58 13.90
CA GLU A 715 -12.74 -18.10 12.88
C GLU A 715 -12.10 -19.36 12.30
N ILE A 716 -12.65 -20.53 12.62
CA ILE A 716 -12.07 -21.80 12.16
C ILE A 716 -12.15 -21.82 10.63
N GLU A 717 -10.98 -21.89 9.97
CA GLU A 717 -10.92 -21.65 8.53
C GLU A 717 -11.77 -22.66 7.75
N ASP A 718 -12.69 -22.14 6.93
CA ASP A 718 -13.46 -22.91 5.97
C ASP A 718 -12.71 -23.04 4.63
N GLU A 719 -13.36 -23.59 3.61
CA GLU A 719 -12.78 -23.72 2.28
C GLU A 719 -12.36 -22.37 1.69
N TYR A 720 -13.08 -21.29 2.02
CA TYR A 720 -12.79 -19.96 1.51
C TYR A 720 -11.46 -19.41 2.06
N TYR A 721 -11.22 -19.56 3.38
CA TYR A 721 -9.98 -19.09 4.02
C TYR A 721 -8.82 -20.09 3.93
N SER A 722 -9.10 -21.37 3.66
CA SER A 722 -8.10 -22.43 3.57
C SER A 722 -7.45 -22.59 2.18
N ILE A 723 -7.65 -21.63 1.26
CA ILE A 723 -7.06 -21.69 -0.08
C ILE A 723 -5.54 -21.98 -0.03
N ASP A 724 -5.14 -23.07 -0.69
CA ASP A 724 -3.76 -23.57 -0.80
C ASP A 724 -2.99 -23.67 0.53
N THR A 725 -3.68 -23.81 1.66
CA THR A 725 -3.00 -24.00 2.95
C THR A 725 -2.38 -25.40 3.04
N THR A 726 -1.14 -25.47 3.53
CA THR A 726 -0.45 -26.74 3.82
C THR A 726 -0.83 -27.29 5.19
N SER A 727 -1.45 -26.47 6.04
CA SER A 727 -1.82 -26.78 7.42
C SER A 727 -3.30 -26.43 7.71
N PRO A 728 -4.26 -27.13 7.08
CA PRO A 728 -5.68 -26.91 7.33
C PRO A 728 -6.07 -27.26 8.77
N PRO A 729 -7.17 -26.69 9.32
CA PRO A 729 -7.70 -27.10 10.62
C PRO A 729 -7.89 -28.61 10.70
N GLN A 730 -7.52 -29.21 11.83
CA GLN A 730 -7.65 -30.64 12.07
C GLN A 730 -8.70 -30.93 13.14
N ALA A 731 -9.34 -32.10 13.10
CA ALA A 731 -10.15 -32.53 14.24
C ALA A 731 -9.26 -32.66 15.49
N GLY A 732 -9.77 -32.24 16.65
CA GLY A 732 -9.01 -32.32 17.89
C GLY A 732 -9.52 -31.44 19.02
N THR A 733 -8.74 -31.42 20.09
CA THR A 733 -8.96 -30.55 21.25
C THR A 733 -8.02 -29.35 21.16
N TYR A 734 -8.56 -28.17 21.39
CA TYR A 734 -7.90 -26.88 21.22
C TYR A 734 -8.02 -26.02 22.47
N ARG A 735 -7.13 -25.03 22.61
CA ARG A 735 -7.22 -23.94 23.61
C ARG A 735 -6.63 -22.65 23.05
N MET A 736 -7.04 -21.51 23.60
CA MET A 736 -6.46 -20.20 23.33
C MET A 736 -5.39 -19.87 24.36
N HIS A 737 -4.32 -19.22 23.91
CA HIS A 737 -3.21 -18.75 24.74
C HIS A 737 -2.98 -17.26 24.48
N TYR A 738 -3.08 -16.46 25.54
CA TYR A 738 -2.80 -15.02 25.57
C TYR A 738 -1.42 -14.77 26.21
N TYR A 739 -0.55 -14.05 25.50
CA TYR A 739 0.71 -13.54 26.00
C TYR A 739 0.59 -12.01 26.19
N GLY A 740 0.84 -11.52 27.40
CA GLY A 740 0.70 -10.10 27.71
C GLY A 740 1.75 -9.58 28.68
N ASP A 741 1.90 -8.26 28.69
CA ASP A 741 2.81 -7.53 29.56
C ASP A 741 2.03 -6.44 30.31
N SER A 742 2.17 -6.41 31.64
CA SER A 742 1.47 -5.45 32.51
C SER A 742 2.43 -4.46 33.13
N LYS A 743 2.03 -3.19 33.22
CA LYS A 743 2.81 -2.13 33.84
C LYS A 743 2.25 -1.78 35.21
N ASN A 744 3.04 -1.95 36.26
CA ASN A 744 2.61 -1.58 37.61
C ASN A 744 2.70 -0.06 37.86
N PRO A 745 2.15 0.48 38.97
CA PRO A 745 2.21 1.92 39.28
C PRO A 745 3.63 2.50 39.47
N LEU A 746 4.65 1.66 39.65
CA LEU A 746 6.07 2.07 39.70
C LEU A 746 6.71 2.11 38.30
N GLY A 747 5.96 1.76 37.26
CA GLY A 747 6.41 1.73 35.87
C GLY A 747 7.14 0.47 35.44
N GLN A 748 7.25 -0.54 36.30
CA GLN A 748 7.86 -1.83 35.94
C GLN A 748 6.89 -2.65 35.09
N ILE A 749 7.40 -3.17 33.98
CA ILE A 749 6.67 -4.07 33.08
C ILE A 749 6.99 -5.52 33.43
N SER A 750 5.98 -6.40 33.46
CA SER A 750 6.16 -7.83 33.75
C SER A 750 5.26 -8.70 32.86
N PRO A 751 5.81 -9.77 32.28
CA PRO A 751 5.06 -10.67 31.42
C PRO A 751 4.11 -11.54 32.24
N PHE A 752 3.02 -11.96 31.62
CA PHE A 752 2.07 -12.93 32.13
C PHE A 752 1.44 -13.71 30.98
N GLU A 753 0.84 -14.85 31.30
CA GLU A 753 0.15 -15.73 30.36
C GLU A 753 -1.29 -16.00 30.81
N GLY A 754 -2.20 -16.12 29.84
CA GLY A 754 -3.57 -16.55 30.05
C GLY A 754 -3.89 -17.76 29.19
N ILE A 755 -4.39 -18.84 29.79
CA ILE A 755 -4.73 -20.08 29.08
C ILE A 755 -6.23 -20.35 29.23
N SER A 756 -6.93 -20.56 28.12
CA SER A 756 -8.37 -20.84 28.11
C SER A 756 -8.71 -22.25 28.60
N GLY A 757 -10.01 -22.48 28.84
CA GLY A 757 -10.56 -23.83 28.84
C GLY A 757 -10.46 -24.48 27.45
N THR A 758 -10.59 -25.79 27.38
CA THR A 758 -10.47 -26.53 26.12
C THR A 758 -11.78 -26.60 25.36
N PHE A 759 -11.71 -26.57 24.03
CA PHE A 759 -12.85 -26.80 23.13
C PHE A 759 -12.49 -27.84 22.06
N THR A 760 -13.49 -28.42 21.41
CA THR A 760 -13.29 -29.45 20.37
C THR A 760 -13.65 -28.91 18.99
N VAL A 761 -12.81 -29.20 18.00
CA VAL A 761 -13.07 -28.90 16.58
C VAL A 761 -13.25 -30.20 15.83
N LYS A 762 -14.22 -30.23 14.92
CA LYS A 762 -14.45 -31.29 13.95
C LYS A 762 -14.15 -30.76 12.55
N THR A 763 -13.48 -31.56 11.74
CA THR A 763 -13.41 -31.39 10.29
C THR A 763 -14.50 -32.27 9.69
N SER A 764 -15.32 -31.73 8.78
CA SER A 764 -16.43 -32.45 8.13
C SER A 764 -16.03 -33.81 7.57
#